data_AF-A0A1I1Z621-F1
#
_entry.id   AF-A0A1I1Z621-F1
#
_cell.length_a   1.000
_cell.length_b   1.000
_cell.length_c   1.000
_cell.angle_alpha   90.00
_cell.angle_beta   90.00
_cell.angle_gamma   90.00
#
_symmetry.space_group_name_H-M   'P 1'
#
loop_
_entity.id
_entity.type
_entity.pdbx_description
1 polymer ?
#
loop_
_entity_poly.entity_id
_entity_poly.type
_entity_poly.pdbx_seq_one_letter_code
_entity_poly.pdbx_strand_id
1 'polypeptide(L)'
;MRVTPPGLSAYRKRFRSPHIVFLMALVLIASAYLSLVPSSSHAATPTLLSQGKPATASSVQDAFTANAAVDGDTGTRWSSAASDPQWIQVDLGSSQPITQVVLNWETAYGKAFKIQVSDNGSTWNDVYSTTTGTGGVQTLSVAGNGRYVRMYGTQRGTQWGYSLWEFQVYGGSGGGTPPATCGTTTAALGKPATASSTENAGTPASAAFDGNAGTRWSSAASDPQWIQVDLGSSQTICGAQLIWETAYGKAYQIQVSDNGSTWNNAYSTTTGTGGTENLSFTATGRYVRLYGTQRATQYGYSLWEFTLLTPGGTTTPPGGGNGDCPWVGSTAPVATRVQQVMAQMTNAQKVSILHGNNNASPYIGNITGIPSLCIPNIGLQDGPHGVGDGLGGVTQMPSANASAATWDDALEQQYGAAIGAEFAGKGVQVALGPTLNIVRDPRWGRSFETFSEDPYLNGRLAAADIKGIQSQGVMAEMKHVAVYNIENPAGTVVVDNRTLQELYLPAFQAAVQQGSPAAAMCAYSIVNSVPACQNPALMNVGLYQQAGFGGFITSDWGGTHATAESANAGLTVEMPNGYFYADFLAQAVANGTVSQTTLDTMVSRLLTQFFAFGLFDKAPSGSRDAVVTTQAHVDVARKGAEEGTVLLKNNGILPLSTATTHSIAVIGWDGGAGVQSIGGGSATVTSSGTVWPITGIQNRVAGTGTTVQYNDATNLASAVTLARSSDVAIVFASDNYGNEEHDTTTLDLPTVGSTQTNQNDMIAQVAAANPHTIVVLNTNSAINMPWLNQVAGVFEGFYAGQQIGTAMASLIFGDVNPSGKLPVTFPKSLADVPAHTAAQWPGTNGTVQYSEGLKVGYRWYDAQNIEPLYPFGYGLSYTTFGFSGLQVGALNGGTATVHATVTNTGSRAGTDVAQLYVGDPASTGEPVHQLRGYQRVTLNPGQSQQVTFTVSTHDLAYWNTGSNNWTTAAGNYQILVGDSSRNLPLSGTLNVPTQVNAAAAQASSSASSSASSSASASSAAPYAVPNPHGMSSPVRSRVDWALDPAAPSGTTYTATGLPPGISLSPSGTFSGAATARGTYTVTVKAAVTGASAASGTVPAVFVWTTT
;
A
#
# COMPACT_ATOMS: atom_id res chain seq x y z
N MET A 1 50.63 -61.05 36.31
CA MET A 1 51.12 -61.22 34.92
C MET A 1 50.16 -60.51 33.98
N ARG A 2 50.70 -59.81 32.97
CA ARG A 2 50.02 -59.16 31.82
C ARG A 2 49.13 -60.17 31.06
N VAL A 3 48.21 -59.84 30.12
CA VAL A 3 48.23 -58.85 29.03
C VAL A 3 46.78 -58.63 28.50
N THR A 4 46.49 -57.39 28.05
CA THR A 4 45.38 -56.89 27.19
C THR A 4 45.39 -57.51 25.76
N PRO A 5 44.41 -57.32 24.81
CA PRO A 5 43.87 -56.01 24.36
C PRO A 5 42.37 -56.09 23.84
N PRO A 6 41.78 -55.13 23.05
CA PRO A 6 40.47 -54.53 23.35
C PRO A 6 39.37 -54.74 22.28
N GLY A 7 38.11 -54.39 22.58
CA GLY A 7 37.10 -54.10 21.53
C GLY A 7 35.64 -54.45 21.84
N LEU A 8 34.83 -53.39 22.04
CA LEU A 8 33.42 -53.18 21.66
C LEU A 8 32.31 -54.22 21.97
N SER A 9 31.28 -53.67 22.62
CA SER A 9 29.83 -53.91 22.41
C SER A 9 29.05 -54.71 23.46
N ALA A 10 27.85 -54.18 23.69
CA ALA A 10 26.67 -54.75 24.34
C ALA A 10 26.65 -54.83 25.88
N TYR A 11 25.90 -53.91 26.49
CA TYR A 11 25.16 -54.23 27.71
C TYR A 11 23.65 -54.02 27.47
N ARG A 12 22.92 -55.13 27.51
CA ARG A 12 21.46 -55.18 27.62
C ARG A 12 21.12 -55.95 28.90
N LYS A 13 20.16 -55.39 29.64
CA LYS A 13 19.29 -56.01 30.66
C LYS A 13 19.96 -56.28 32.02
N ARG A 14 19.31 -56.14 33.17
CA ARG A 14 17.92 -55.81 33.56
C ARG A 14 17.98 -55.62 35.08
N PHE A 15 17.30 -54.61 35.62
CA PHE A 15 16.60 -54.77 36.89
C PHE A 15 15.21 -54.14 36.76
N ARG A 16 14.21 -54.93 37.13
CA ARG A 16 12.78 -54.59 37.14
C ARG A 16 12.45 -53.85 38.44
N SER A 17 11.63 -52.81 38.35
CA SER A 17 10.78 -52.35 39.46
C SER A 17 9.40 -51.95 38.89
N PRO A 18 8.27 -52.23 39.56
CA PRO A 18 6.95 -52.42 38.94
C PRO A 18 6.15 -51.14 38.73
N HIS A 19 6.79 -49.96 38.72
CA HIS A 19 6.08 -48.66 38.69
C HIS A 19 5.81 -48.09 37.29
N ILE A 20 6.27 -48.75 36.22
CA ILE A 20 6.14 -48.22 34.85
C ILE A 20 4.93 -48.80 34.10
N VAL A 21 4.42 -49.96 34.52
CA VAL A 21 3.24 -50.58 33.86
C VAL A 21 1.93 -49.90 34.30
N PHE A 22 1.87 -49.32 35.50
CA PHE A 22 0.70 -48.57 35.96
C PHE A 22 0.62 -47.15 35.35
N LEU A 23 1.76 -46.52 35.02
CA LEU A 23 1.76 -45.23 34.33
C LEU A 23 1.41 -45.34 32.83
N MET A 24 1.78 -46.44 32.15
CA MET A 24 1.42 -46.60 30.74
C MET A 24 -0.05 -47.00 30.52
N ALA A 25 -0.69 -47.68 31.47
CA ALA A 25 -2.14 -47.95 31.40
C ALA A 25 -2.99 -46.69 31.68
N LEU A 26 -2.53 -45.79 32.56
CA LEU A 26 -3.20 -44.51 32.82
C LEU A 26 -3.04 -43.52 31.65
N VAL A 27 -1.92 -43.55 30.93
CA VAL A 27 -1.72 -42.70 29.74
C VAL A 27 -2.51 -43.20 28.53
N LEU A 28 -2.72 -44.51 28.38
CA LEU A 28 -3.54 -45.10 27.30
C LEU A 28 -5.06 -45.05 27.56
N ILE A 29 -5.51 -45.01 28.82
CA ILE A 29 -6.92 -44.77 29.15
C ILE A 29 -7.25 -43.26 29.14
N ALA A 30 -6.28 -42.39 29.45
CA ALA A 30 -6.43 -40.94 29.27
C ALA A 30 -6.46 -40.50 27.79
N SER A 31 -5.94 -41.31 26.88
CA SER A 31 -6.00 -41.04 25.43
C SER A 31 -7.19 -41.71 24.71
N ALA A 32 -7.97 -42.55 25.41
CA ALA A 32 -9.21 -43.15 24.87
C ALA A 32 -10.51 -42.57 25.48
N TYR A 33 -10.43 -41.70 26.50
CA TYR A 33 -11.59 -40.98 27.08
C TYR A 33 -11.70 -39.50 26.63
N LEU A 34 -10.88 -39.07 25.67
CA LEU A 34 -10.94 -37.71 25.09
C LEU A 34 -11.54 -37.69 23.68
N SER A 35 -12.42 -38.63 23.38
CA SER A 35 -13.20 -38.70 22.14
C SER A 35 -14.66 -39.00 22.49
N LEU A 36 -15.35 -37.97 23.02
CA LEU A 36 -16.80 -37.74 23.02
C LEU A 36 -17.14 -36.60 24.01
N VAL A 37 -16.75 -35.38 23.66
CA VAL A 37 -17.31 -34.15 24.23
C VAL A 37 -17.60 -33.22 23.05
N PRO A 38 -18.79 -32.61 22.92
CA PRO A 38 -19.07 -31.69 21.82
C PRO A 38 -18.04 -30.56 21.83
N SER A 39 -17.57 -30.18 20.65
CA SER A 39 -16.66 -29.07 20.44
C SER A 39 -17.17 -27.82 21.15
N SER A 40 -16.56 -27.45 22.28
CA SER A 40 -16.65 -26.09 22.78
C SER A 40 -15.81 -25.22 21.84
N SER A 41 -16.49 -24.29 21.17
CA SER A 41 -15.88 -23.19 20.43
C SER A 41 -14.73 -22.58 21.22
N HIS A 42 -13.54 -22.48 20.63
CA HIS A 42 -12.50 -21.59 21.15
C HIS A 42 -13.09 -20.17 21.15
N ALA A 43 -13.36 -19.63 22.34
CA ALA A 43 -13.87 -18.28 22.49
C ALA A 43 -12.79 -17.29 22.01
N ALA A 44 -13.18 -16.39 21.12
CA ALA A 44 -12.33 -15.28 20.68
C ALA A 44 -11.85 -14.46 21.89
N THR A 45 -10.62 -13.95 21.82
CA THR A 45 -10.08 -13.02 22.82
C THR A 45 -11.05 -11.85 23.03
N PRO A 46 -11.41 -11.49 24.29
CA PRO A 46 -12.32 -10.37 24.55
C PRO A 46 -11.78 -9.07 23.94
N THR A 47 -12.59 -8.38 23.14
CA THR A 47 -12.23 -7.11 22.50
C THR A 47 -12.43 -5.96 23.48
N LEU A 48 -11.42 -5.10 23.65
CA LEU A 48 -11.53 -3.88 24.46
C LEU A 48 -12.43 -2.86 23.73
N LEU A 49 -13.55 -2.49 24.35
CA LEU A 49 -14.60 -1.65 23.75
C LEU A 49 -14.55 -0.18 24.20
N SER A 50 -14.00 0.12 25.38
CA SER A 50 -14.04 1.46 25.97
C SER A 50 -12.92 2.40 25.54
N GLN A 51 -11.81 1.88 24.98
CA GLN A 51 -10.63 2.72 24.70
C GLN A 51 -10.92 3.80 23.64
N GLY A 52 -10.56 5.04 23.94
CA GLY A 52 -10.79 6.21 23.10
C GLY A 52 -12.25 6.65 22.99
N LYS A 53 -13.17 6.07 23.78
CA LYS A 53 -14.60 6.39 23.72
C LYS A 53 -14.97 7.60 24.59
N PRO A 54 -16.02 8.36 24.24
CA PRO A 54 -16.49 9.47 25.07
C PRO A 54 -16.90 8.96 26.46
N ALA A 55 -16.40 9.64 27.51
CA ALA A 55 -16.75 9.33 28.88
C ALA A 55 -17.28 10.57 29.63
N THR A 56 -18.22 10.35 30.54
CA THR A 56 -18.74 11.39 31.42
C THR A 56 -18.77 10.89 32.85
N ALA A 57 -18.82 11.80 33.82
CA ALA A 57 -18.85 11.46 35.23
C ALA A 57 -19.78 12.40 36.00
N SER A 58 -20.19 11.97 37.19
CA SER A 58 -20.99 12.76 38.12
C SER A 58 -20.28 14.02 38.61
N SER A 59 -18.95 13.98 38.70
CA SER A 59 -18.10 15.12 39.01
C SER A 59 -16.67 14.87 38.53
N VAL A 60 -15.90 15.95 38.45
CA VAL A 60 -14.49 15.95 38.11
C VAL A 60 -13.76 16.80 39.13
N GLN A 61 -12.67 16.30 39.68
CA GLN A 61 -11.74 17.09 40.48
C GLN A 61 -10.66 17.67 39.57
N ASP A 62 -10.53 18.99 39.55
CA ASP A 62 -9.52 19.74 38.78
C ASP A 62 -9.48 19.32 37.30
N ALA A 63 -8.31 18.88 36.79
CA ALA A 63 -8.11 18.46 35.40
C ALA A 63 -8.34 16.95 35.14
N PHE A 64 -8.75 16.18 36.16
CA PHE A 64 -8.85 14.71 36.08
C PHE A 64 -10.19 14.23 35.50
N THR A 65 -10.38 14.51 34.20
CA THR A 65 -11.65 14.27 33.50
C THR A 65 -11.97 12.78 33.30
N ALA A 66 -13.22 12.46 32.98
CA ALA A 66 -13.67 11.08 32.73
C ALA A 66 -12.94 10.43 31.53
N ASN A 67 -12.61 11.19 30.49
CA ASN A 67 -11.92 10.68 29.30
C ASN A 67 -10.52 10.14 29.62
N ALA A 68 -9.88 10.67 30.65
CA ALA A 68 -8.55 10.26 31.09
C ALA A 68 -8.53 8.87 31.78
N ALA A 69 -9.68 8.23 31.96
CA ALA A 69 -9.76 6.84 32.44
C ALA A 69 -10.12 5.86 31.32
N VAL A 70 -10.15 6.30 30.06
CA VAL A 70 -10.49 5.45 28.91
C VAL A 70 -9.58 5.74 27.71
N ASP A 71 -8.47 6.47 27.89
CA ASP A 71 -7.55 6.85 26.82
C ASP A 71 -6.48 5.77 26.56
N GLY A 72 -6.34 4.80 27.47
CA GLY A 72 -5.35 3.73 27.39
C GLY A 72 -3.98 4.14 27.92
N ASP A 73 -3.85 5.33 28.53
CA ASP A 73 -2.65 5.79 29.20
C ASP A 73 -2.78 5.59 30.71
N THR A 74 -2.02 4.63 31.26
CA THR A 74 -2.03 4.38 32.72
C THR A 74 -1.40 5.50 33.57
N GLY A 75 -0.91 6.57 32.94
CA GLY A 75 -0.40 7.79 33.59
C GLY A 75 -1.43 8.90 33.76
N THR A 76 -2.61 8.80 33.13
CA THR A 76 -3.72 9.75 33.24
C THR A 76 -4.89 9.10 34.01
N ARG A 77 -5.77 9.90 34.62
CA ARG A 77 -6.87 9.36 35.44
C ARG A 77 -8.09 10.27 35.53
N TRP A 78 -9.23 9.65 35.81
CA TRP A 78 -10.41 10.33 36.34
C TRP A 78 -10.37 10.43 37.87
N SER A 79 -10.86 11.53 38.44
CA SER A 79 -11.08 11.68 39.89
C SER A 79 -12.39 12.40 40.18
N SER A 80 -13.16 11.89 41.15
CA SER A 80 -14.45 12.46 41.58
C SER A 80 -14.33 13.36 42.82
N ALA A 81 -15.38 14.13 43.09
CA ALA A 81 -15.58 14.75 44.40
C ALA A 81 -15.67 13.71 45.53
N ALA A 82 -15.29 14.11 46.75
CA ALA A 82 -15.28 13.28 47.95
C ALA A 82 -16.68 13.13 48.60
N SER A 83 -17.66 12.67 47.83
CA SER A 83 -19.02 12.36 48.29
C SER A 83 -19.53 11.06 47.69
N ASP A 84 -20.62 10.50 48.24
CA ASP A 84 -21.28 9.29 47.75
C ASP A 84 -22.74 9.61 47.41
N PRO A 85 -23.29 9.12 46.28
CA PRO A 85 -22.65 8.31 45.25
C PRO A 85 -21.88 9.14 44.21
N GLN A 86 -20.93 8.52 43.50
CA GLN A 86 -20.27 9.07 42.31
C GLN A 86 -20.21 8.02 41.22
N TRP A 87 -20.12 8.44 39.96
CA TRP A 87 -20.06 7.54 38.83
C TRP A 87 -19.20 8.08 37.69
N ILE A 88 -18.63 7.15 36.92
CA ILE A 88 -18.04 7.38 35.59
C ILE A 88 -18.72 6.43 34.62
N GLN A 89 -19.07 6.92 33.44
CA GLN A 89 -19.65 6.13 32.37
C GLN A 89 -18.91 6.35 31.06
N VAL A 90 -18.90 5.32 30.21
CA VAL A 90 -18.39 5.36 28.85
C VAL A 90 -19.53 5.07 27.86
N ASP A 91 -19.58 5.83 26.77
CA ASP A 91 -20.48 5.59 25.64
C ASP A 91 -19.76 4.77 24.57
N LEU A 92 -20.15 3.50 24.42
CA LEU A 92 -19.55 2.57 23.44
C LEU A 92 -19.97 2.90 21.99
N GLY A 93 -20.87 3.87 21.80
CA GLY A 93 -21.44 4.28 20.52
C GLY A 93 -22.62 3.43 20.07
N SER A 94 -22.78 2.23 20.63
CA SER A 94 -23.88 1.29 20.33
C SER A 94 -24.03 0.23 21.41
N SER A 95 -25.22 -0.39 21.49
CA SER A 95 -25.44 -1.48 22.45
C SER A 95 -24.61 -2.71 22.07
N GLN A 96 -23.75 -3.15 22.98
CA GLN A 96 -22.82 -4.26 22.76
C GLN A 96 -22.90 -5.26 23.92
N PRO A 97 -22.63 -6.56 23.67
CA PRO A 97 -22.48 -7.55 24.72
C PRO A 97 -21.20 -7.29 25.51
N ILE A 98 -21.36 -7.11 26.82
CA ILE A 98 -20.30 -6.85 27.78
C ILE A 98 -20.04 -8.14 28.56
N THR A 99 -18.79 -8.57 28.54
CA THR A 99 -18.33 -9.85 29.13
C THR A 99 -17.38 -9.66 30.29
N GLN A 100 -16.71 -8.50 30.35
CA GLN A 100 -15.74 -8.20 31.39
C GLN A 100 -15.56 -6.69 31.56
N VAL A 101 -15.31 -6.26 32.79
CA VAL A 101 -14.86 -4.91 33.12
C VAL A 101 -13.59 -4.99 33.96
N VAL A 102 -12.57 -4.22 33.62
CA VAL A 102 -11.35 -4.07 34.43
C VAL A 102 -11.31 -2.64 34.98
N LEU A 103 -11.27 -2.53 36.30
CA LEU A 103 -11.10 -1.27 37.03
C LEU A 103 -9.66 -1.18 37.52
N ASN A 104 -8.90 -0.21 37.05
CA ASN A 104 -7.58 0.09 37.59
C ASN A 104 -7.69 1.31 38.51
N TRP A 105 -7.86 1.06 39.81
CA TRP A 105 -8.02 2.12 40.80
C TRP A 105 -6.71 2.81 41.14
N GLU A 106 -6.79 4.11 41.45
CA GLU A 106 -5.77 4.79 42.22
C GLU A 106 -5.85 4.35 43.71
N THR A 107 -5.03 4.93 44.59
CA THR A 107 -5.17 4.79 46.05
C THR A 107 -6.60 5.08 46.53
N ALA A 108 -7.32 6.01 45.89
CA ALA A 108 -8.73 6.30 46.12
C ALA A 108 -9.66 5.39 45.31
N TYR A 109 -10.40 4.50 45.98
CA TYR A 109 -11.20 3.45 45.34
C TYR A 109 -12.61 3.29 45.94
N GLY A 110 -13.48 2.57 45.24
CA GLY A 110 -14.81 2.19 45.74
C GLY A 110 -14.79 0.92 46.60
N LYS A 111 -15.25 1.01 47.86
CA LYS A 111 -15.49 -0.16 48.71
C LYS A 111 -16.83 -0.81 48.39
N ALA A 112 -17.87 -0.02 48.12
CA ALA A 112 -19.12 -0.51 47.55
C ALA A 112 -19.41 0.20 46.22
N PHE A 113 -19.62 -0.57 45.17
CA PHE A 113 -19.95 -0.05 43.84
C PHE A 113 -20.70 -1.09 43.00
N LYS A 114 -21.29 -0.60 41.92
CA LYS A 114 -21.99 -1.39 40.91
C LYS A 114 -21.38 -1.15 39.53
N ILE A 115 -21.38 -2.16 38.68
CA ILE A 115 -21.25 -1.96 37.24
C ILE A 115 -22.65 -2.04 36.66
N GLN A 116 -23.01 -1.02 35.88
CA GLN A 116 -24.33 -0.93 35.28
C GLN A 116 -24.22 -0.74 33.76
N VAL A 117 -25.20 -1.26 33.05
CA VAL A 117 -25.35 -1.09 31.60
C VAL A 117 -26.67 -0.38 31.28
N SER A 118 -26.69 0.38 30.18
CA SER A 118 -27.87 1.09 29.70
C SER A 118 -27.83 1.24 28.18
N ASP A 119 -28.98 1.14 27.51
CA ASP A 119 -29.08 1.45 26.08
C ASP A 119 -29.25 2.96 25.81
N ASN A 120 -29.77 3.71 26.78
CA ASN A 120 -30.18 5.12 26.62
C ASN A 120 -29.48 6.09 27.58
N GLY A 121 -28.59 5.61 28.45
CA GLY A 121 -27.84 6.42 29.42
C GLY A 121 -28.67 6.92 30.62
N SER A 122 -29.96 6.59 30.68
CA SER A 122 -30.90 7.08 31.72
C SER A 122 -31.51 5.95 32.55
N THR A 123 -31.82 4.81 31.93
CA THR A 123 -32.36 3.61 32.59
C THR A 123 -31.25 2.58 32.76
N TRP A 124 -30.89 2.23 33.99
CA TRP A 124 -29.69 1.44 34.29
C TRP A 124 -30.02 0.10 34.91
N ASN A 125 -29.36 -0.94 34.42
CA ASN A 125 -29.43 -2.30 34.96
C ASN A 125 -28.09 -2.69 35.58
N ASP A 126 -28.13 -3.24 36.79
CA ASP A 126 -26.93 -3.74 37.49
C ASP A 126 -26.47 -5.06 36.86
N VAL A 127 -25.23 -5.11 36.36
CA VAL A 127 -24.59 -6.34 35.87
C VAL A 127 -23.53 -6.87 36.82
N TYR A 128 -23.15 -6.06 37.81
CA TYR A 128 -22.29 -6.45 38.93
C TYR A 128 -22.54 -5.54 40.13
N SER A 129 -22.37 -6.05 41.34
CA SER A 129 -22.37 -5.26 42.57
C SER A 129 -21.45 -5.86 43.61
N THR A 130 -20.80 -5.01 44.39
CA THR A 130 -19.99 -5.43 45.54
C THR A 130 -20.08 -4.40 46.66
N THR A 131 -19.89 -4.85 47.89
CA THR A 131 -19.75 -4.03 49.11
C THR A 131 -18.37 -4.18 49.78
N THR A 132 -17.48 -4.97 49.17
CA THR A 132 -16.18 -5.36 49.73
C THR A 132 -15.03 -5.13 48.73
N GLY A 133 -15.16 -4.14 47.85
CA GLY A 133 -14.11 -3.72 46.92
C GLY A 133 -12.79 -3.45 47.63
N THR A 134 -11.68 -3.85 47.01
CA THR A 134 -10.34 -3.85 47.60
C THR A 134 -9.40 -2.78 47.04
N GLY A 135 -9.81 -2.05 46.00
CA GLY A 135 -8.93 -1.17 45.22
C GLY A 135 -7.97 -1.95 44.32
N GLY A 136 -6.93 -1.28 43.80
CA GLY A 136 -5.97 -1.87 42.85
C GLY A 136 -6.58 -2.19 41.49
N VAL A 137 -6.02 -3.19 40.79
CA VAL A 137 -6.61 -3.69 39.54
C VAL A 137 -7.64 -4.78 39.85
N GLN A 138 -8.90 -4.54 39.49
CA GLN A 138 -10.00 -5.48 39.68
C GLN A 138 -10.58 -5.88 38.32
N THR A 139 -10.39 -7.15 37.94
CA THR A 139 -11.01 -7.76 36.76
C THR A 139 -12.32 -8.42 37.16
N LEU A 140 -13.42 -7.95 36.58
CA LEU A 140 -14.78 -8.34 36.90
C LEU A 140 -15.40 -9.04 35.69
N SER A 141 -15.79 -10.31 35.84
CA SER A 141 -16.62 -10.98 34.84
C SER A 141 -18.06 -10.48 34.99
N VAL A 142 -18.62 -9.94 33.91
CA VAL A 142 -19.98 -9.39 33.88
C VAL A 142 -20.72 -9.94 32.67
N ALA A 143 -22.05 -9.93 32.69
CA ALA A 143 -22.86 -10.30 31.55
C ALA A 143 -24.02 -9.33 31.39
N GLY A 144 -24.04 -8.59 30.29
CA GLY A 144 -25.13 -7.68 29.95
C GLY A 144 -24.95 -7.02 28.60
N ASN A 145 -26.00 -6.40 28.08
CA ASN A 145 -25.95 -5.59 26.86
C ASN A 145 -26.20 -4.14 27.22
N GLY A 146 -25.46 -3.22 26.60
CA GLY A 146 -25.72 -1.80 26.75
C GLY A 146 -24.80 -0.94 25.89
N ARG A 147 -25.29 0.24 25.51
CA ARG A 147 -24.50 1.27 24.83
C ARG A 147 -23.61 2.01 25.82
N TYR A 148 -24.15 2.29 27.01
CA TYR A 148 -23.45 2.94 28.08
C TYR A 148 -23.11 1.92 29.15
N VAL A 149 -21.88 1.98 29.64
CA VAL A 149 -21.42 1.19 30.77
C VAL A 149 -20.87 2.14 31.81
N ARG A 150 -21.31 2.00 33.07
CA ARG A 150 -20.84 2.87 34.15
C ARG A 150 -20.43 2.11 35.38
N MET A 151 -19.40 2.62 36.06
CA MET A 151 -19.11 2.31 37.44
C MET A 151 -19.88 3.30 38.32
N TYR A 152 -20.76 2.78 39.18
CA TYR A 152 -21.58 3.55 40.11
C TYR A 152 -21.16 3.25 41.55
N GLY A 153 -20.34 4.13 42.11
CA GLY A 153 -19.81 4.05 43.47
C GLY A 153 -20.81 4.51 44.50
N THR A 154 -21.07 3.67 45.50
CA THR A 154 -22.03 3.93 46.59
C THR A 154 -21.40 4.05 47.97
N GLN A 155 -20.14 3.60 48.14
CA GLN A 155 -19.35 3.81 49.35
C GLN A 155 -17.86 3.83 49.03
N ARG A 156 -17.16 4.90 49.41
CA ARG A 156 -15.71 5.05 49.22
C ARG A 156 -14.92 4.16 50.18
N GLY A 157 -13.78 3.66 49.71
CA GLY A 157 -12.82 2.88 50.50
C GLY A 157 -11.82 3.73 51.28
N THR A 158 -11.73 5.02 50.96
CA THR A 158 -10.89 6.01 51.64
C THR A 158 -11.71 7.29 51.94
N GLN A 159 -11.10 8.29 52.58
CA GLN A 159 -11.73 9.61 52.79
C GLN A 159 -11.86 10.44 51.49
N TRP A 160 -11.13 10.06 50.44
CA TRP A 160 -11.08 10.74 49.15
C TRP A 160 -12.24 10.31 48.24
N GLY A 161 -12.35 10.89 47.05
CA GLY A 161 -13.33 10.50 46.02
C GLY A 161 -13.06 9.12 45.42
N TYR A 162 -13.63 8.85 44.26
CA TYR A 162 -13.31 7.68 43.43
C TYR A 162 -12.31 8.10 42.36
N SER A 163 -11.26 7.31 42.13
CA SER A 163 -10.29 7.62 41.08
C SER A 163 -9.81 6.37 40.34
N LEU A 164 -9.85 6.42 39.02
CA LEU A 164 -9.49 5.31 38.13
C LEU A 164 -8.43 5.80 37.15
N TRP A 165 -7.29 5.11 37.14
CA TRP A 165 -6.30 5.22 36.06
C TRP A 165 -6.91 4.69 34.76
N GLU A 166 -7.64 3.58 34.82
CA GLU A 166 -8.28 2.99 33.64
C GLU A 166 -9.63 2.33 33.99
N PHE A 167 -10.61 2.51 33.10
CA PHE A 167 -11.96 1.94 33.11
C PHE A 167 -12.19 1.18 31.81
N GLN A 168 -11.80 -0.10 31.83
CA GLN A 168 -11.77 -0.92 30.62
C GLN A 168 -12.99 -1.82 30.55
N VAL A 169 -13.71 -1.78 29.43
CA VAL A 169 -14.91 -2.58 29.19
C VAL A 169 -14.65 -3.48 28.00
N TYR A 170 -14.82 -4.80 28.17
CA TYR A 170 -14.54 -5.80 27.15
C TYR A 170 -15.81 -6.54 26.70
N GLY A 171 -15.87 -6.90 25.41
CA GLY A 171 -16.98 -7.63 24.79
C GLY A 171 -16.57 -8.51 23.60
N GLY A 172 -17.50 -9.32 23.07
CA GLY A 172 -17.23 -10.26 21.97
C GLY A 172 -18.47 -11.09 21.53
N SER A 173 -18.55 -11.35 20.23
CA SER A 173 -19.74 -11.60 19.37
C SER A 173 -20.92 -12.42 19.91
N GLY A 174 -22.01 -11.71 20.18
CA GLY A 174 -23.38 -12.21 20.12
C GLY A 174 -24.29 -11.25 19.34
N GLY A 175 -24.41 -11.46 18.02
CA GLY A 175 -25.64 -11.23 17.25
C GLY A 175 -26.37 -9.87 17.25
N GLY A 176 -25.75 -8.74 17.58
CA GLY A 176 -26.32 -7.40 17.38
C GLY A 176 -25.61 -6.65 16.27
N THR A 177 -26.33 -6.27 15.21
CA THR A 177 -25.82 -5.44 14.12
C THR A 177 -25.18 -4.16 14.67
N PRO A 178 -23.94 -3.78 14.28
CA PRO A 178 -23.41 -2.45 14.58
C PRO A 178 -24.41 -1.38 14.05
N PRO A 179 -24.62 -0.23 14.70
CA PRO A 179 -25.31 0.85 14.03
C PRO A 179 -24.44 1.20 12.84
N ALA A 180 -25.05 1.15 11.65
CA ALA A 180 -24.40 1.59 10.44
C ALA A 180 -23.85 3.00 10.67
N THR A 181 -22.58 3.19 10.34
CA THR A 181 -21.95 4.51 10.30
C THR A 181 -22.84 5.42 9.46
N CYS A 182 -23.08 6.63 9.96
CA CYS A 182 -23.79 7.63 9.20
C CYS A 182 -23.09 7.89 7.87
N GLY A 183 -23.86 7.87 6.78
CA GLY A 183 -23.43 8.43 5.51
C GLY A 183 -23.20 9.94 5.65
N THR A 184 -22.42 10.51 4.74
CA THR A 184 -22.12 11.95 4.68
C THR A 184 -23.11 12.75 3.82
N THR A 185 -24.04 12.07 3.16
CA THR A 185 -25.08 12.70 2.32
C THR A 185 -26.30 13.07 3.15
N THR A 186 -26.78 14.31 3.00
CA THR A 186 -27.99 14.77 3.67
C THR A 186 -29.24 14.23 2.99
N ALA A 187 -30.15 13.60 3.74
CA ALA A 187 -31.47 13.19 3.26
C ALA A 187 -32.42 14.38 3.00
N ALA A 188 -32.05 15.57 3.49
CA ALA A 188 -32.87 16.77 3.45
C ALA A 188 -32.65 17.63 2.19
N LEU A 189 -31.64 17.35 1.35
CA LEU A 189 -31.26 18.21 0.23
C LEU A 189 -32.41 18.42 -0.76
N GLY A 190 -32.77 19.68 -1.01
CA GLY A 190 -33.81 20.10 -1.95
C GLY A 190 -35.22 19.64 -1.58
N LYS A 191 -35.44 19.16 -0.35
CA LYS A 191 -36.75 18.66 0.09
C LYS A 191 -37.70 19.79 0.51
N PRO A 192 -39.03 19.60 0.43
CA PRO A 192 -40.00 20.58 0.88
C PRO A 192 -39.79 20.93 2.36
N ALA A 193 -39.56 22.20 2.64
CA ALA A 193 -39.32 22.71 3.99
C ALA A 193 -40.34 23.77 4.39
N THR A 194 -40.68 23.79 5.67
CA THR A 194 -41.59 24.77 6.29
C THR A 194 -41.01 25.22 7.62
N ALA A 195 -41.40 26.41 8.08
CA ALA A 195 -40.95 26.95 9.35
C ALA A 195 -42.10 27.66 10.07
N SER A 196 -41.95 27.88 11.37
CA SER A 196 -42.91 28.65 12.18
C SER A 196 -43.00 30.11 11.74
N SER A 197 -41.90 30.67 11.26
CA SER A 197 -41.84 32.01 10.67
C SER A 197 -40.60 32.17 9.80
N THR A 198 -40.56 33.24 9.02
CA THR A 198 -39.39 33.70 8.27
C THR A 198 -39.17 35.19 8.57
N GLU A 199 -37.91 35.61 8.72
CA GLU A 199 -37.55 37.01 8.98
C GLU A 199 -38.04 37.93 7.84
N ASN A 200 -37.89 37.49 6.59
CA ASN A 200 -38.43 38.13 5.40
C ASN A 200 -38.45 37.14 4.21
N ALA A 201 -38.89 37.59 3.03
CA ALA A 201 -39.00 36.73 1.84
C ALA A 201 -37.67 36.19 1.31
N GLY A 202 -36.54 36.82 1.66
CA GLY A 202 -35.19 36.41 1.25
C GLY A 202 -34.55 35.33 2.12
N THR A 203 -35.19 34.92 3.22
CA THR A 203 -34.68 33.87 4.14
C THR A 203 -35.69 32.74 4.36
N PRO A 204 -36.18 32.09 3.28
CA PRO A 204 -37.20 31.05 3.37
C PRO A 204 -36.68 29.78 4.04
N ALA A 205 -37.59 28.93 4.51
CA ALA A 205 -37.23 27.65 5.14
C ALA A 205 -36.44 26.72 4.21
N SER A 206 -36.70 26.76 2.91
CA SER A 206 -35.97 25.96 1.91
C SER A 206 -34.48 26.26 1.85
N ALA A 207 -34.08 27.48 2.23
CA ALA A 207 -32.71 27.96 2.13
C ALA A 207 -31.77 27.36 3.19
N ALA A 208 -32.27 26.56 4.14
CA ALA A 208 -31.44 25.78 5.06
C ALA A 208 -31.26 24.33 4.62
N PHE A 209 -31.76 23.96 3.44
CA PHE A 209 -31.74 22.59 2.91
C PHE A 209 -31.38 22.55 1.41
N ASP A 210 -30.81 23.62 0.86
CA ASP A 210 -30.52 23.73 -0.57
C ASP A 210 -29.05 23.42 -0.91
N GLY A 211 -28.20 23.20 0.11
CA GLY A 211 -26.79 22.86 -0.05
C GLY A 211 -25.94 24.06 -0.43
N ASN A 212 -26.45 25.27 -0.28
CA ASN A 212 -25.77 26.50 -0.65
C ASN A 212 -25.43 27.32 0.59
N ALA A 213 -24.14 27.33 0.96
CA ALA A 213 -23.63 28.07 2.11
C ALA A 213 -23.77 29.61 2.03
N GLY A 214 -24.27 30.16 0.91
CA GLY A 214 -24.58 31.58 0.74
C GLY A 214 -26.05 31.96 1.02
N THR A 215 -26.93 30.98 1.23
CA THR A 215 -28.36 31.17 1.51
C THR A 215 -28.72 30.62 2.89
N ARG A 216 -29.75 31.18 3.55
CA ARG A 216 -30.12 30.76 4.90
C ARG A 216 -31.60 30.92 5.19
N TRP A 217 -32.09 30.12 6.13
CA TRP A 217 -33.33 30.41 6.83
C TRP A 217 -33.07 31.33 8.04
N SER A 218 -34.01 32.24 8.32
CA SER A 218 -34.03 33.04 9.54
C SER A 218 -35.45 33.10 10.10
N SER A 219 -35.64 32.95 11.41
CA SER A 219 -36.94 33.10 12.07
C SER A 219 -37.20 34.52 12.59
N ALA A 220 -38.44 34.80 12.99
CA ALA A 220 -38.76 35.92 13.86
C ALA A 220 -38.04 35.81 15.22
N ALA A 221 -37.76 36.95 15.86
CA ALA A 221 -37.06 37.05 17.14
C ALA A 221 -37.95 36.73 18.35
N SER A 222 -38.47 35.51 18.42
CA SER A 222 -39.26 35.00 19.56
C SER A 222 -38.92 33.53 19.86
N ASP A 223 -39.33 33.03 21.02
CA ASP A 223 -39.18 31.63 21.41
C ASP A 223 -40.55 31.04 21.76
N PRO A 224 -40.88 29.81 21.33
CA PRO A 224 -40.07 28.92 20.48
C PRO A 224 -40.20 29.25 18.98
N GLN A 225 -39.23 28.80 18.19
CA GLN A 225 -39.33 28.78 16.71
C GLN A 225 -38.83 27.43 16.18
N TRP A 226 -39.29 27.04 15.00
CA TRP A 226 -38.91 25.78 14.38
C TRP A 226 -38.78 25.87 12.87
N ILE A 227 -37.93 25.02 12.34
CA ILE A 227 -37.79 24.72 10.91
C ILE A 227 -37.88 23.20 10.74
N GLN A 228 -38.62 22.75 9.73
CA GLN A 228 -38.81 21.34 9.45
C GLN A 228 -38.72 21.03 7.96
N VAL A 229 -38.37 19.79 7.66
CA VAL A 229 -38.28 19.23 6.31
C VAL A 229 -39.11 17.95 6.21
N ASP A 230 -39.82 17.78 5.08
CA ASP A 230 -40.49 16.53 4.71
C ASP A 230 -39.57 15.70 3.81
N LEU A 231 -39.08 14.57 4.31
CA LEU A 231 -38.17 13.68 3.59
C LEU A 231 -38.89 12.89 2.47
N GLY A 232 -40.22 12.98 2.39
CA GLY A 232 -41.10 12.31 1.43
C GLY A 232 -41.50 10.89 1.84
N SER A 233 -40.75 10.24 2.73
CA SER A 233 -41.04 8.94 3.34
C SER A 233 -40.35 8.83 4.70
N SER A 234 -40.76 7.88 5.54
CA SER A 234 -40.11 7.67 6.85
C SER A 234 -38.72 7.08 6.64
N GLN A 235 -37.69 7.75 7.17
CA GLN A 235 -36.28 7.36 7.02
C GLN A 235 -35.60 7.28 8.37
N THR A 236 -34.63 6.38 8.48
CA THR A 236 -33.75 6.33 9.65
C THR A 236 -32.68 7.39 9.52
N ILE A 237 -32.67 8.33 10.46
CA ILE A 237 -31.65 9.37 10.63
C ILE A 237 -30.70 8.91 11.73
N CYS A 238 -29.40 9.05 11.51
CA CYS A 238 -28.35 8.66 12.46
C CYS A 238 -27.48 9.84 12.93
N GLY A 239 -27.74 11.04 12.41
CA GLY A 239 -27.14 12.28 12.90
C GLY A 239 -27.65 13.50 12.15
N ALA A 240 -27.21 14.68 12.56
CA ALA A 240 -27.47 15.93 11.87
C ALA A 240 -26.25 16.86 11.95
N GLN A 241 -26.12 17.78 11.01
CA GLN A 241 -25.19 18.91 11.11
C GLN A 241 -25.99 20.20 11.01
N LEU A 242 -25.76 21.11 11.95
CA LEU A 242 -26.34 22.44 11.97
C LEU A 242 -25.24 23.45 11.68
N ILE A 243 -25.38 24.24 10.62
CA ILE A 243 -24.49 25.37 10.35
C ILE A 243 -25.28 26.64 10.67
N TRP A 244 -25.03 27.17 11.86
CA TRP A 244 -25.68 28.38 12.33
C TRP A 244 -25.06 29.64 11.74
N GLU A 245 -25.88 30.69 11.60
CA GLU A 245 -25.40 32.06 11.53
C GLU A 245 -24.99 32.54 12.95
N THR A 246 -24.53 33.78 13.08
CA THR A 246 -24.30 34.44 14.38
C THR A 246 -25.50 34.33 15.32
N ALA A 247 -26.74 34.31 14.78
CA ALA A 247 -27.97 34.09 15.52
C ALA A 247 -28.33 32.58 15.61
N TYR A 248 -28.04 31.96 16.76
CA TYR A 248 -28.20 30.52 16.98
C TYR A 248 -29.05 30.17 18.22
N GLY A 249 -29.43 28.89 18.31
CA GLY A 249 -30.14 28.34 19.47
C GLY A 249 -29.20 27.92 20.60
N LYS A 250 -29.39 28.48 21.80
CA LYS A 250 -28.70 28.01 23.02
C LYS A 250 -29.36 26.75 23.59
N ALA A 251 -30.69 26.67 23.53
CA ALA A 251 -31.45 25.47 23.87
C ALA A 251 -32.38 25.07 22.74
N TYR A 252 -32.23 23.85 22.22
CA TYR A 252 -33.02 23.34 21.10
C TYR A 252 -33.12 21.82 21.14
N GLN A 253 -34.08 21.30 20.37
CA GLN A 253 -34.34 19.88 20.19
C GLN A 253 -34.33 19.55 18.69
N ILE A 254 -33.79 18.38 18.33
CA ILE A 254 -34.09 17.75 17.04
C ILE A 254 -35.21 16.75 17.28
N GLN A 255 -36.29 16.87 16.52
CA GLN A 255 -37.48 16.04 16.66
C GLN A 255 -37.81 15.36 15.35
N VAL A 256 -38.38 14.16 15.44
CA VAL A 256 -38.86 13.38 14.29
C VAL A 256 -40.35 13.07 14.43
N SER A 257 -41.04 12.92 13.30
CA SER A 257 -42.45 12.56 13.22
C SER A 257 -42.75 11.78 11.94
N ASP A 258 -43.63 10.79 11.98
CA ASP A 258 -44.12 10.11 10.77
C ASP A 258 -45.25 10.88 10.07
N ASN A 259 -46.00 11.70 10.82
CA ASN A 259 -47.24 12.34 10.35
C ASN A 259 -47.20 13.89 10.39
N GLY A 260 -46.09 14.48 10.83
CA GLY A 260 -45.89 15.93 10.90
C GLY A 260 -46.64 16.62 12.05
N SER A 261 -47.38 15.88 12.89
CA SER A 261 -48.22 16.41 13.97
C SER A 261 -47.81 15.90 15.36
N THR A 262 -47.40 14.63 15.48
CA THR A 262 -46.94 14.01 16.72
C THR A 262 -45.42 13.88 16.70
N TRP A 263 -44.72 14.51 17.64
CA TRP A 263 -43.27 14.68 17.58
C TRP A 263 -42.56 13.97 18.73
N ASN A 264 -41.46 13.28 18.40
CA ASN A 264 -40.57 12.62 19.37
C ASN A 264 -39.19 13.29 19.35
N ASN A 265 -38.58 13.45 20.53
CA ASN A 265 -37.23 14.02 20.65
C ASN A 265 -36.18 12.98 20.25
N ALA A 266 -35.37 13.32 19.24
CA ALA A 266 -34.23 12.54 18.80
C ALA A 266 -32.91 13.06 19.41
N TYR A 267 -32.81 14.37 19.65
CA TYR A 267 -31.69 15.02 20.32
C TYR A 267 -32.18 16.26 21.08
N SER A 268 -31.50 16.63 22.17
CA SER A 268 -31.76 17.86 22.91
C SER A 268 -30.50 18.42 23.55
N THR A 269 -30.35 19.73 23.52
CA THR A 269 -29.29 20.44 24.25
C THR A 269 -29.81 21.74 24.85
N THR A 270 -29.21 22.17 25.96
CA THR A 270 -29.44 23.47 26.62
C THR A 270 -28.19 24.36 26.62
N THR A 271 -27.11 23.89 25.98
CA THR A 271 -25.79 24.52 25.96
C THR A 271 -25.23 24.63 24.55
N GLY A 272 -26.10 24.75 23.54
CA GLY A 272 -25.71 24.96 22.15
C GLY A 272 -24.73 26.11 22.02
N THR A 273 -23.70 25.92 21.19
CA THR A 273 -22.55 26.82 21.07
C THR A 273 -22.59 27.67 19.79
N GLY A 274 -23.49 27.37 18.84
CA GLY A 274 -23.51 28.03 17.53
C GLY A 274 -22.39 27.53 16.62
N GLY A 275 -22.16 28.22 15.51
CA GLY A 275 -21.19 27.79 14.49
C GLY A 275 -21.64 26.50 13.79
N THR A 276 -20.71 25.58 13.52
CA THR A 276 -21.04 24.24 12.98
C THR A 276 -21.16 23.23 14.12
N GLU A 277 -22.35 22.69 14.33
CA GLU A 277 -22.64 21.68 15.36
C GLU A 277 -22.95 20.34 14.69
N ASN A 278 -22.13 19.32 14.98
CA ASN A 278 -22.35 17.94 14.51
C ASN A 278 -23.03 17.12 15.62
N LEU A 279 -24.22 16.64 15.33
CA LEU A 279 -25.10 15.95 16.27
C LEU A 279 -25.18 14.46 15.90
N SER A 280 -24.95 13.58 16.87
CA SER A 280 -25.07 12.13 16.69
C SER A 280 -26.28 11.61 17.47
N PHE A 281 -27.25 11.01 16.76
CA PHE A 281 -28.47 10.44 17.32
C PHE A 281 -29.12 9.50 16.32
N THR A 282 -29.80 8.44 16.76
CA THR A 282 -30.57 7.58 15.83
C THR A 282 -32.05 7.71 16.08
N ALA A 283 -32.81 8.06 15.04
CA ALA A 283 -34.26 8.19 15.09
C ALA A 283 -34.88 7.93 13.72
N THR A 284 -36.12 7.46 13.66
CA THR A 284 -36.82 7.21 12.40
C THR A 284 -38.04 8.13 12.30
N GLY A 285 -38.23 8.75 11.15
CA GLY A 285 -39.39 9.60 10.88
C GLY A 285 -39.38 10.15 9.47
N ARG A 286 -40.55 10.60 8.99
CA ARG A 286 -40.70 11.26 7.68
C ARG A 286 -40.40 12.76 7.76
N TYR A 287 -40.84 13.39 8.83
CA TYR A 287 -40.64 14.80 9.10
C TYR A 287 -39.58 14.94 10.18
N VAL A 288 -38.64 15.85 9.96
CA VAL A 288 -37.61 16.17 10.93
C VAL A 288 -37.58 17.67 11.14
N ARG A 289 -37.54 18.12 12.40
CA ARG A 289 -37.51 19.54 12.74
C ARG A 289 -36.48 19.87 13.78
N LEU A 290 -35.89 21.05 13.65
CA LEU A 290 -35.22 21.73 14.74
C LEU A 290 -36.27 22.57 15.48
N TYR A 291 -36.41 22.34 16.78
CA TYR A 291 -37.33 23.05 17.66
C TYR A 291 -36.52 23.86 18.67
N GLY A 292 -36.33 25.14 18.38
CA GLY A 292 -35.61 26.09 19.22
C GLY A 292 -36.47 26.59 20.37
N THR A 293 -35.93 26.52 21.59
CA THR A 293 -36.63 26.88 22.83
C THR A 293 -35.97 28.03 23.61
N GLN A 294 -34.70 28.34 23.33
CA GLN A 294 -34.02 29.51 23.85
C GLN A 294 -32.95 29.99 22.86
N ARG A 295 -33.05 31.25 22.43
CA ARG A 295 -32.05 31.91 21.57
C ARG A 295 -30.81 32.31 22.35
N ALA A 296 -29.65 32.25 21.69
CA ALA A 296 -28.39 32.70 22.27
C ALA A 296 -28.18 34.22 22.13
N THR A 297 -28.92 34.87 21.22
CA THR A 297 -28.83 36.31 20.94
C THR A 297 -30.23 36.95 20.99
N GLN A 298 -30.30 38.28 20.82
CA GLN A 298 -31.58 39.00 20.73
C GLN A 298 -32.35 38.75 19.42
N TYR A 299 -31.67 38.22 18.39
CA TYR A 299 -32.23 37.91 17.08
C TYR A 299 -32.93 36.54 17.07
N GLY A 300 -33.56 36.17 15.94
CA GLY A 300 -34.21 34.85 15.76
C GLY A 300 -33.21 33.68 15.70
N TYR A 301 -33.67 32.52 15.26
CA TYR A 301 -32.82 31.39 14.89
C TYR A 301 -32.47 31.52 13.42
N SER A 302 -31.20 31.32 13.05
CA SER A 302 -30.79 31.38 11.65
C SER A 302 -29.77 30.30 11.29
N LEU A 303 -30.07 29.55 10.23
CA LEU A 303 -29.28 28.40 9.77
C LEU A 303 -28.92 28.59 8.31
N TRP A 304 -27.61 28.58 8.03
CA TRP A 304 -27.09 28.44 6.67
C TRP A 304 -27.41 27.05 6.13
N GLU A 305 -27.23 26.00 6.92
CA GLU A 305 -27.55 24.63 6.52
C GLU A 305 -28.04 23.77 7.69
N PHE A 306 -28.98 22.86 7.40
CA PHE A 306 -29.48 21.83 8.30
C PHE A 306 -29.44 20.47 7.60
N THR A 307 -28.34 19.76 7.83
CA THR A 307 -28.07 18.45 7.24
C THR A 307 -28.59 17.32 8.11
N LEU A 308 -29.20 16.29 7.50
CA LEU A 308 -29.70 15.08 8.17
C LEU A 308 -29.04 13.83 7.59
N LEU A 309 -28.28 13.11 8.41
CA LEU A 309 -27.48 11.96 8.01
C LEU A 309 -28.27 10.67 8.17
N THR A 310 -28.17 9.74 7.23
CA THR A 310 -28.82 8.40 7.30
C THR A 310 -27.77 7.29 7.44
N PRO A 311 -28.04 6.18 8.16
CA PRO A 311 -27.10 5.07 8.27
C PRO A 311 -26.85 4.43 6.90
N GLY A 312 -25.57 4.29 6.51
CA GLY A 312 -25.18 3.89 5.15
C GLY A 312 -25.74 2.54 4.70
N GLY A 313 -26.59 2.55 3.67
CA GLY A 313 -27.17 1.35 3.08
C GLY A 313 -28.18 1.55 1.96
N THR A 314 -27.93 2.48 1.02
CA THR A 314 -27.92 2.23 -0.43
C THR A 314 -27.46 3.53 -1.06
N THR A 315 -26.38 3.42 -1.81
CA THR A 315 -26.00 4.31 -2.90
C THR A 315 -27.27 4.79 -3.63
N THR A 316 -27.66 6.04 -3.41
CA THR A 316 -28.09 6.78 -4.59
C THR A 316 -26.79 7.01 -5.36
N PRO A 317 -26.69 6.54 -6.61
CA PRO A 317 -25.52 6.76 -7.46
C PRO A 317 -25.21 8.26 -7.54
N PRO A 318 -23.98 8.65 -7.91
CA PRO A 318 -23.61 10.06 -7.97
C PRO A 318 -24.68 10.84 -8.75
N GLY A 319 -25.27 11.83 -8.07
CA GLY A 319 -26.21 12.77 -8.66
C GLY A 319 -25.49 13.56 -9.73
N GLY A 320 -25.54 13.03 -10.95
CA GLY A 320 -25.11 13.69 -12.17
C GLY A 320 -26.07 13.26 -13.26
N GLY A 321 -27.08 14.08 -13.53
CA GLY A 321 -28.02 13.90 -14.64
C GLY A 321 -29.33 13.20 -14.29
N ASN A 322 -30.43 13.74 -14.81
CA ASN A 322 -31.80 13.20 -14.70
C ASN A 322 -31.98 11.84 -15.44
N GLY A 323 -31.18 10.81 -15.19
CA GLY A 323 -31.24 9.54 -15.93
C GLY A 323 -31.18 8.28 -15.06
N ASP A 324 -32.19 7.41 -15.18
CA ASP A 324 -32.15 6.03 -14.72
C ASP A 324 -31.15 5.22 -15.58
N CYS A 325 -29.85 5.35 -15.34
CA CYS A 325 -28.81 4.59 -16.07
C CYS A 325 -28.88 3.09 -15.71
N PRO A 326 -29.27 2.17 -16.62
CA PRO A 326 -29.50 0.76 -16.28
C PRO A 326 -28.25 -0.03 -15.86
N TRP A 327 -27.07 0.48 -16.22
CA TRP A 327 -25.78 -0.13 -15.84
C TRP A 327 -25.35 0.24 -14.43
N VAL A 328 -25.96 1.19 -13.74
CA VAL A 328 -25.55 1.62 -12.40
C VAL A 328 -26.16 0.71 -11.34
N GLY A 329 -25.34 0.17 -10.41
CA GLY A 329 -25.80 -0.81 -9.41
C GLY A 329 -26.17 -2.18 -9.99
N SER A 330 -25.95 -2.38 -11.30
CA SER A 330 -26.21 -3.64 -12.00
C SER A 330 -25.20 -4.71 -11.63
N THR A 331 -25.68 -5.93 -11.40
CA THR A 331 -24.85 -7.12 -11.17
C THR A 331 -24.45 -7.84 -12.46
N ALA A 332 -24.76 -7.27 -13.63
CA ALA A 332 -24.34 -7.82 -14.91
C ALA A 332 -22.80 -7.79 -15.04
N PRO A 333 -22.20 -8.71 -15.83
CA PRO A 333 -20.77 -8.69 -16.09
C PRO A 333 -20.30 -7.34 -16.62
N VAL A 334 -19.07 -6.93 -16.28
CA VAL A 334 -18.52 -5.63 -16.69
C VAL A 334 -18.57 -5.45 -18.20
N ALA A 335 -18.19 -6.47 -18.97
CA ALA A 335 -18.27 -6.43 -20.43
C ALA A 335 -19.69 -6.09 -20.95
N THR A 336 -20.74 -6.63 -20.32
CA THR A 336 -22.13 -6.32 -20.67
C THR A 336 -22.49 -4.88 -20.30
N ARG A 337 -22.08 -4.41 -19.13
CA ARG A 337 -22.32 -3.02 -18.69
C ARG A 337 -21.62 -2.03 -19.61
N VAL A 338 -20.37 -2.30 -19.99
CA VAL A 338 -19.61 -1.51 -20.98
C VAL A 338 -20.35 -1.44 -22.31
N GLN A 339 -20.83 -2.57 -22.85
CA GLN A 339 -21.63 -2.59 -24.08
C GLN A 339 -22.90 -1.74 -23.97
N GLN A 340 -23.59 -1.78 -22.82
CA GLN A 340 -24.79 -0.96 -22.58
C GLN A 340 -24.47 0.54 -22.60
N VAL A 341 -23.40 0.99 -21.92
CA VAL A 341 -22.99 2.40 -21.96
C VAL A 341 -22.60 2.79 -23.38
N MET A 342 -21.73 2.02 -24.02
CA MET A 342 -21.22 2.32 -25.36
C MET A 342 -22.32 2.38 -26.42
N ALA A 343 -23.39 1.58 -26.27
CA ALA A 343 -24.55 1.64 -27.15
C ALA A 343 -25.35 2.96 -27.03
N GLN A 344 -25.20 3.69 -25.93
CA GLN A 344 -25.81 5.01 -25.69
C GLN A 344 -24.85 6.18 -26.01
N MET A 345 -23.56 5.91 -26.25
CA MET A 345 -22.57 6.93 -26.52
C MET A 345 -22.58 7.38 -27.98
N THR A 346 -22.62 8.69 -28.18
CA THR A 346 -22.23 9.32 -29.46
C THR A 346 -20.71 9.27 -29.65
N ASN A 347 -20.22 9.40 -30.89
CA ASN A 347 -18.78 9.49 -31.14
C ASN A 347 -18.13 10.70 -30.43
N ALA A 348 -18.84 11.81 -30.30
CA ALA A 348 -18.34 12.97 -29.54
C ALA A 348 -18.11 12.63 -28.06
N GLN A 349 -19.04 11.90 -27.44
CA GLN A 349 -18.90 11.42 -26.07
C GLN A 349 -17.80 10.35 -25.92
N LYS A 350 -17.61 9.51 -26.94
CA LYS A 350 -16.50 8.55 -26.97
C LYS A 350 -15.16 9.28 -26.97
N VAL A 351 -15.01 10.28 -27.83
CA VAL A 351 -13.81 11.11 -27.94
C VAL A 351 -13.54 11.90 -26.65
N SER A 352 -14.56 12.46 -26.02
CA SER A 352 -14.39 13.36 -24.86
C SER A 352 -13.79 12.72 -23.61
N ILE A 353 -13.83 11.39 -23.49
CA ILE A 353 -13.22 10.66 -22.36
C ILE A 353 -11.84 10.08 -22.70
N LEU A 354 -11.35 10.28 -23.92
CA LEU A 354 -10.05 9.82 -24.38
C LEU A 354 -8.98 10.92 -24.30
N HIS A 355 -9.27 12.03 -23.65
CA HIS A 355 -8.27 13.04 -23.34
C HIS A 355 -8.52 13.65 -21.97
N GLY A 356 -7.46 14.17 -21.37
CA GLY A 356 -7.54 14.91 -20.12
C GLY A 356 -8.21 16.28 -20.29
N ASN A 357 -8.49 16.91 -19.15
CA ASN A 357 -8.92 18.30 -19.03
C ASN A 357 -8.37 18.87 -17.71
N ASN A 358 -7.09 19.25 -17.74
CA ASN A 358 -6.42 19.80 -16.56
C ASN A 358 -7.02 21.11 -16.07
N ASN A 359 -7.61 21.92 -16.96
CA ASN A 359 -8.17 23.23 -16.61
C ASN A 359 -9.34 23.15 -15.63
N ALA A 360 -9.96 21.97 -15.50
CA ALA A 360 -11.09 21.72 -14.60
C ALA A 360 -10.72 20.81 -13.42
N SER A 361 -9.44 20.44 -13.28
CA SER A 361 -9.00 19.40 -12.36
C SER A 361 -8.51 19.95 -11.01
N PRO A 362 -8.94 19.38 -9.87
CA PRO A 362 -8.27 19.60 -8.60
C PRO A 362 -6.97 18.77 -8.44
N TYR A 363 -6.70 17.83 -9.35
CA TYR A 363 -5.53 16.94 -9.40
C TYR A 363 -4.65 17.23 -10.63
N ILE A 364 -3.47 16.62 -10.74
CA ILE A 364 -2.59 16.86 -11.90
C ILE A 364 -3.16 16.37 -13.23
N GLY A 365 -4.10 15.42 -13.20
CA GLY A 365 -4.82 14.93 -14.38
C GLY A 365 -6.29 14.73 -14.08
N ASN A 366 -7.14 14.97 -15.10
CA ASN A 366 -8.56 14.63 -14.99
C ASN A 366 -9.16 14.20 -16.32
N ILE A 367 -9.90 13.10 -16.32
CA ILE A 367 -10.82 12.75 -17.41
C ILE A 367 -12.21 13.27 -17.02
N THR A 368 -12.78 14.15 -17.85
CA THR A 368 -14.12 14.70 -17.60
C THR A 368 -15.17 13.62 -17.84
N GLY A 369 -15.99 13.37 -16.82
CA GLY A 369 -17.10 12.43 -16.87
C GLY A 369 -18.23 12.90 -17.78
N ILE A 370 -19.20 12.01 -17.98
CA ILE A 370 -20.41 12.27 -18.77
C ILE A 370 -21.63 12.02 -17.87
N PRO A 371 -22.15 13.06 -17.21
CA PRO A 371 -23.27 12.91 -16.27
C PRO A 371 -24.50 12.25 -16.90
N SER A 372 -24.84 12.59 -18.15
CA SER A 372 -25.99 11.97 -18.84
C SER A 372 -25.87 10.46 -19.05
N LEU A 373 -24.67 9.89 -18.88
CA LEU A 373 -24.39 8.45 -18.94
C LEU A 373 -23.91 7.89 -17.59
N CYS A 374 -24.04 8.67 -16.51
CA CYS A 374 -23.56 8.32 -15.19
C CYS A 374 -22.06 7.98 -15.13
N ILE A 375 -21.26 8.49 -16.07
CA ILE A 375 -19.79 8.33 -16.07
C ILE A 375 -19.21 9.43 -15.16
N PRO A 376 -18.53 9.09 -14.06
CA PRO A 376 -17.98 10.09 -13.14
C PRO A 376 -16.73 10.77 -13.71
N ASN A 377 -16.32 11.89 -13.10
CA ASN A 377 -14.98 12.45 -13.30
C ASN A 377 -13.92 11.52 -12.70
N ILE A 378 -12.73 11.52 -13.28
CA ILE A 378 -11.63 10.64 -12.90
C ILE A 378 -10.40 11.49 -12.63
N GLY A 379 -10.03 11.62 -11.36
CA GLY A 379 -8.80 12.28 -10.94
C GLY A 379 -7.60 11.35 -11.02
N LEU A 380 -6.52 11.83 -11.64
CA LEU A 380 -5.21 11.19 -11.67
C LEU A 380 -4.23 12.04 -10.86
N GLN A 381 -3.45 11.42 -9.99
CA GLN A 381 -2.52 12.12 -9.12
C GLN A 381 -1.20 11.34 -8.95
N ASP A 382 -0.08 12.06 -8.90
CA ASP A 382 1.22 11.52 -8.50
C ASP A 382 1.27 11.15 -7.02
N GLY A 383 2.21 10.34 -6.55
CA GLY A 383 3.24 9.64 -7.31
C GLY A 383 3.65 8.29 -6.68
N PRO A 384 4.77 7.71 -7.14
CA PRO A 384 5.15 6.33 -6.80
C PRO A 384 5.47 6.05 -5.33
N HIS A 385 5.80 7.07 -4.53
CA HIS A 385 6.21 6.90 -3.13
C HIS A 385 5.42 7.77 -2.14
N GLY A 386 4.13 7.96 -2.46
CA GLY A 386 3.15 8.71 -1.69
C GLY A 386 2.38 9.67 -2.59
N VAL A 387 1.28 10.23 -2.07
CA VAL A 387 0.51 11.22 -2.83
C VAL A 387 1.36 12.50 -2.98
N GLY A 388 1.81 12.76 -4.20
CA GLY A 388 2.78 13.79 -4.54
C GLY A 388 2.18 15.11 -5.01
N ASP A 389 2.99 15.88 -5.73
CA ASP A 389 2.70 17.22 -6.27
C ASP A 389 2.18 18.20 -5.21
N GLY A 390 2.87 18.21 -4.06
CA GLY A 390 2.67 19.21 -3.00
C GLY A 390 1.44 19.01 -2.11
N LEU A 391 0.67 17.92 -2.28
CA LEU A 391 -0.43 17.60 -1.35
C LEU A 391 0.12 17.26 0.04
N GLY A 392 -0.35 17.96 1.08
CA GLY A 392 0.04 17.73 2.47
C GLY A 392 -0.86 16.72 3.20
N GLY A 393 -0.50 16.35 4.44
CA GLY A 393 -1.28 15.41 5.25
C GLY A 393 -1.23 13.96 4.75
N VAL A 394 -0.09 13.61 4.13
CA VAL A 394 0.22 12.32 3.49
C VAL A 394 1.56 11.79 4.02
N THR A 395 1.78 10.50 3.88
CA THR A 395 3.01 9.83 4.31
C THR A 395 4.04 9.86 3.19
N GLN A 396 5.21 10.44 3.46
CA GLN A 396 6.36 10.34 2.57
C GLN A 396 7.08 9.00 2.84
N MET A 397 6.84 8.05 1.96
CA MET A 397 7.44 6.72 2.02
C MET A 397 8.92 6.74 1.60
N PRO A 398 9.70 5.69 1.92
CA PRO A 398 10.98 5.47 1.25
C PRO A 398 10.81 5.44 -0.28
N SER A 399 11.80 5.96 -0.99
CA SER A 399 11.92 5.86 -2.45
C SER A 399 11.87 4.42 -2.95
N ALA A 400 11.54 4.20 -4.22
CA ALA A 400 11.32 2.85 -4.75
C ALA A 400 12.59 1.99 -4.71
N ASN A 401 13.78 2.58 -4.91
CA ASN A 401 15.05 1.86 -4.75
C ASN A 401 15.36 1.56 -3.28
N ALA A 402 15.01 2.44 -2.34
CA ALA A 402 15.08 2.15 -0.90
C ALA A 402 14.15 0.99 -0.53
N SER A 403 12.93 0.97 -1.07
CA SER A 403 11.99 -0.14 -0.86
C SER A 403 12.48 -1.42 -1.52
N ALA A 404 13.05 -1.33 -2.73
CA ALA A 404 13.62 -2.48 -3.44
C ALA A 404 14.78 -3.11 -2.67
N ALA A 405 15.54 -2.31 -1.93
CA ALA A 405 16.62 -2.80 -1.09
C ALA A 405 16.13 -3.72 0.04
N THR A 406 14.83 -3.76 0.34
CA THR A 406 14.25 -4.73 1.28
C THR A 406 14.17 -6.17 0.70
N TRP A 407 14.02 -6.29 -0.62
CA TRP A 407 13.74 -7.56 -1.33
C TRP A 407 12.57 -8.32 -0.70
N ASP A 408 11.50 -7.61 -0.33
CA ASP A 408 10.33 -8.15 0.38
C ASP A 408 9.01 -7.79 -0.31
N ASP A 409 8.47 -8.73 -1.08
CA ASP A 409 7.17 -8.60 -1.76
C ASP A 409 6.03 -8.29 -0.78
N ALA A 410 6.07 -8.83 0.44
CA ALA A 410 4.99 -8.65 1.40
C ALA A 410 5.03 -7.26 2.04
N LEU A 411 6.23 -6.71 2.25
CA LEU A 411 6.40 -5.32 2.66
C LEU A 411 6.02 -4.36 1.54
N GLU A 412 6.42 -4.64 0.30
CA GLU A 412 6.07 -3.83 -0.87
C GLU A 412 4.55 -3.80 -1.12
N GLN A 413 3.85 -4.92 -0.89
CA GLN A 413 2.38 -4.92 -0.96
C GLN A 413 1.73 -4.08 0.15
N GLN A 414 2.32 -4.04 1.36
CA GLN A 414 1.87 -3.16 2.44
C GLN A 414 2.15 -1.68 2.13
N TYR A 415 3.30 -1.41 1.52
CA TYR A 415 3.70 -0.11 1.00
C TYR A 415 2.67 0.41 0.00
N GLY A 416 2.37 -0.36 -1.05
CA GLY A 416 1.35 -0.01 -2.03
C GLY A 416 -0.05 0.14 -1.42
N ALA A 417 -0.41 -0.70 -0.43
CA ALA A 417 -1.69 -0.58 0.26
C ALA A 417 -1.82 0.71 1.08
N ALA A 418 -0.75 1.15 1.75
CA ALA A 418 -0.73 2.42 2.47
C ALA A 418 -0.86 3.61 1.50
N ILE A 419 -0.09 3.61 0.41
CA ILE A 419 -0.17 4.65 -0.62
C ILE A 419 -1.56 4.68 -1.28
N GLY A 420 -2.10 3.51 -1.67
CA GLY A 420 -3.44 3.40 -2.25
C GLY A 420 -4.54 3.90 -1.31
N ALA A 421 -4.40 3.68 -0.01
CA ALA A 421 -5.37 4.16 0.98
C ALA A 421 -5.32 5.69 1.09
N GLU A 422 -4.14 6.28 0.99
CA GLU A 422 -3.98 7.73 0.97
C GLU A 422 -4.51 8.37 -0.31
N PHE A 423 -4.25 7.79 -1.49
CA PHE A 423 -4.89 8.21 -2.73
C PHE A 423 -6.42 8.16 -2.65
N ALA A 424 -6.97 7.06 -2.13
CA ALA A 424 -8.40 6.90 -1.93
C ALA A 424 -8.96 7.97 -0.97
N GLY A 425 -8.28 8.22 0.16
CA GLY A 425 -8.66 9.25 1.12
C GLY A 425 -8.57 10.67 0.55
N LYS A 426 -7.66 10.88 -0.41
CA LYS A 426 -7.52 12.13 -1.18
C LYS A 426 -8.54 12.29 -2.30
N GLY A 427 -9.39 11.28 -2.54
CA GLY A 427 -10.41 11.29 -3.58
C GLY A 427 -9.87 11.00 -4.98
N VAL A 428 -8.67 10.45 -5.10
CA VAL A 428 -8.02 10.11 -6.38
C VAL A 428 -8.50 8.76 -6.89
N GLN A 429 -8.69 8.63 -8.21
CA GLN A 429 -9.11 7.37 -8.84
C GLN A 429 -7.94 6.63 -9.51
N VAL A 430 -6.93 7.35 -10.02
CA VAL A 430 -5.72 6.75 -10.62
C VAL A 430 -4.48 7.27 -9.90
N ALA A 431 -3.71 6.36 -9.33
CA ALA A 431 -2.39 6.61 -8.78
C ALA A 431 -1.34 6.46 -9.87
N LEU A 432 -0.57 7.52 -10.15
CA LEU A 432 0.46 7.53 -11.19
C LEU A 432 1.77 6.88 -10.72
N GLY A 433 1.70 5.57 -10.51
CA GLY A 433 2.81 4.71 -10.14
C GLY A 433 2.41 3.24 -10.04
N PRO A 434 3.39 2.33 -9.87
CA PRO A 434 4.82 2.64 -9.68
C PRO A 434 5.61 2.92 -10.97
N THR A 435 6.88 3.35 -10.82
CA THR A 435 7.85 3.51 -11.91
C THR A 435 8.76 2.28 -12.06
N LEU A 436 8.83 1.69 -13.26
CA LEU A 436 9.43 0.38 -13.55
C LEU A 436 10.61 0.44 -14.53
N ASN A 437 11.06 1.62 -14.93
CA ASN A 437 12.19 1.74 -15.85
C ASN A 437 13.47 1.18 -15.22
N ILE A 438 14.29 0.43 -15.97
CA ILE A 438 15.55 -0.13 -15.45
C ILE A 438 16.52 1.00 -15.07
N VAL A 439 17.19 0.88 -13.92
CA VAL A 439 18.37 1.72 -13.62
C VAL A 439 19.52 1.29 -14.54
N ARG A 440 19.55 1.86 -15.74
CA ARG A 440 20.57 1.56 -16.76
C ARG A 440 21.93 2.13 -16.37
N ASP A 441 21.91 3.35 -15.84
CA ASP A 441 23.08 4.11 -15.43
C ASP A 441 22.74 4.90 -14.17
N PRO A 442 23.62 4.92 -13.14
CA PRO A 442 23.34 5.61 -11.89
C PRO A 442 23.22 7.13 -12.02
N ARG A 443 23.64 7.72 -13.15
CA ARG A 443 23.47 9.16 -13.42
C ARG A 443 22.04 9.58 -13.73
N TRP A 444 21.14 8.63 -13.97
CA TRP A 444 19.76 8.93 -14.34
C TRP A 444 18.99 9.61 -13.21
N GLY A 445 18.43 10.78 -13.51
CA GLY A 445 17.76 11.67 -12.54
C GLY A 445 16.61 11.05 -11.76
N ARG A 446 15.94 10.05 -12.34
CA ARG A 446 14.78 9.36 -11.72
C ARG A 446 15.10 7.94 -11.24
N SER A 447 16.38 7.63 -11.02
CA SER A 447 16.78 6.33 -10.46
C SER A 447 16.13 6.05 -9.10
N PHE A 448 15.92 7.07 -8.27
CA PHE A 448 15.22 6.95 -6.98
C PHE A 448 13.76 6.53 -7.12
N GLU A 449 13.13 6.87 -8.23
CA GLU A 449 11.70 6.65 -8.44
C GLU A 449 11.39 5.21 -8.88
N THR A 450 12.40 4.46 -9.31
CA THR A 450 12.26 3.05 -9.71
C THR A 450 12.94 2.08 -8.75
N PHE A 451 12.74 0.78 -8.94
CA PHE A 451 13.22 -0.24 -8.03
C PHE A 451 14.68 -0.66 -8.27
N SER A 452 15.09 -1.02 -9.49
CA SER A 452 16.35 -1.78 -9.69
C SER A 452 16.93 -1.72 -11.11
N GLU A 453 18.19 -2.10 -11.24
CA GLU A 453 18.86 -2.43 -12.52
C GLU A 453 18.47 -3.82 -13.08
N ASP A 454 17.76 -4.67 -12.31
CA ASP A 454 17.39 -6.03 -12.69
C ASP A 454 15.88 -6.17 -12.99
N PRO A 455 15.49 -6.71 -14.16
CA PRO A 455 14.09 -6.80 -14.56
C PRO A 455 13.26 -7.79 -13.72
N TYR A 456 13.88 -8.84 -13.14
CA TYR A 456 13.16 -9.81 -12.31
C TYR A 456 12.78 -9.18 -10.97
N LEU A 457 13.72 -8.52 -10.29
CA LEU A 457 13.44 -7.82 -9.03
C LEU A 457 12.39 -6.72 -9.25
N ASN A 458 12.59 -5.91 -10.28
CA ASN A 458 11.71 -4.79 -10.65
C ASN A 458 10.26 -5.27 -10.92
N GLY A 459 10.09 -6.34 -11.72
CA GLY A 459 8.78 -6.90 -12.03
C GLY A 459 8.05 -7.51 -10.81
N ARG A 460 8.78 -8.14 -9.89
CA ARG A 460 8.21 -8.74 -8.66
C ARG A 460 7.69 -7.67 -7.70
N LEU A 461 8.49 -6.65 -7.44
CA LEU A 461 8.13 -5.56 -6.53
C LEU A 461 7.01 -4.71 -7.11
N ALA A 462 7.08 -4.34 -8.40
CA ALA A 462 6.00 -3.62 -9.05
C ALA A 462 4.66 -4.38 -8.99
N ALA A 463 4.67 -5.70 -9.18
CA ALA A 463 3.46 -6.51 -9.04
C ALA A 463 2.90 -6.52 -7.62
N ALA A 464 3.76 -6.47 -6.59
CA ALA A 464 3.35 -6.37 -5.19
C ALA A 464 2.74 -5.00 -4.87
N ASP A 465 3.40 -3.92 -5.30
CA ASP A 465 2.93 -2.54 -5.12
C ASP A 465 1.58 -2.31 -5.81
N ILE A 466 1.45 -2.68 -7.09
CA ILE A 466 0.19 -2.61 -7.85
C ILE A 466 -0.95 -3.33 -7.12
N LYS A 467 -0.70 -4.52 -6.57
CA LYS A 467 -1.72 -5.23 -5.76
C LYS A 467 -2.08 -4.46 -4.50
N GLY A 468 -1.10 -3.89 -3.83
CA GLY A 468 -1.29 -3.01 -2.69
C GLY A 468 -2.21 -1.84 -3.01
N ILE A 469 -1.85 -1.03 -4.00
CA ILE A 469 -2.62 0.15 -4.42
C ILE A 469 -4.06 -0.23 -4.78
N GLN A 470 -4.22 -1.23 -5.66
CA GLN A 470 -5.54 -1.63 -6.17
C GLN A 470 -6.42 -2.30 -5.12
N SER A 471 -5.84 -2.85 -4.04
CA SER A 471 -6.61 -3.37 -2.90
C SER A 471 -7.45 -2.30 -2.19
N GLN A 472 -7.12 -1.02 -2.39
CA GLN A 472 -7.80 0.12 -1.77
C GLN A 472 -8.86 0.76 -2.70
N GLY A 473 -9.09 0.17 -3.88
CA GLY A 473 -10.06 0.66 -4.86
C GLY A 473 -9.55 1.84 -5.70
N VAL A 474 -8.24 2.05 -5.76
CA VAL A 474 -7.56 3.02 -6.62
C VAL A 474 -6.88 2.27 -7.77
N MET A 475 -7.00 2.79 -9.00
CA MET A 475 -6.32 2.22 -10.17
C MET A 475 -4.83 2.54 -10.11
N ALA A 476 -3.96 1.52 -10.16
CA ALA A 476 -2.52 1.74 -10.31
C ALA A 476 -2.17 1.94 -11.80
N GLU A 477 -1.29 2.90 -12.07
CA GLU A 477 -0.79 3.22 -13.41
C GLU A 477 0.72 2.99 -13.48
N MET A 478 1.13 1.83 -13.98
CA MET A 478 2.56 1.52 -14.14
C MET A 478 3.21 2.44 -15.17
N LYS A 479 4.38 3.00 -14.88
CA LYS A 479 5.08 3.96 -15.75
C LYS A 479 6.58 3.73 -15.81
N HIS A 480 7.33 4.23 -16.79
CA HIS A 480 6.93 4.84 -18.05
C HIS A 480 7.30 3.87 -19.18
N VAL A 481 6.31 3.38 -19.91
CA VAL A 481 6.46 2.35 -20.94
C VAL A 481 6.99 2.99 -22.23
N ALA A 482 8.20 2.72 -22.69
CA ALA A 482 9.32 2.01 -22.06
C ALA A 482 10.63 2.69 -22.50
N VAL A 483 11.78 2.23 -22.01
CA VAL A 483 13.11 2.71 -22.43
C VAL A 483 13.36 4.21 -22.12
N TYR A 484 12.73 4.69 -21.05
CA TYR A 484 12.99 6.01 -20.48
C TYR A 484 13.93 5.88 -19.28
N ASN A 485 15.24 5.96 -19.56
CA ASN A 485 16.31 5.72 -18.59
C ASN A 485 17.35 6.86 -18.60
N ILE A 486 16.98 8.00 -19.21
CA ILE A 486 17.74 9.25 -19.34
C ILE A 486 16.69 10.35 -19.39
N GLU A 487 16.81 11.39 -18.56
CA GLU A 487 15.88 12.52 -18.58
C GLU A 487 16.02 13.36 -19.85
N ASN A 488 17.28 13.62 -20.26
CA ASN A 488 17.60 14.47 -21.42
C ASN A 488 18.44 13.74 -22.48
N PRO A 489 17.88 12.75 -23.20
CA PRO A 489 18.60 12.07 -24.26
C PRO A 489 18.90 13.03 -25.43
N ALA A 490 20.05 12.85 -26.11
CA ALA A 490 20.41 13.65 -27.27
C ALA A 490 19.46 13.48 -28.48
N GLY A 491 18.53 12.53 -28.42
CA GLY A 491 17.50 12.26 -29.42
C GLY A 491 16.94 10.84 -29.29
N THR A 492 16.83 10.10 -30.40
CA THR A 492 16.25 8.75 -30.36
C THR A 492 17.17 7.74 -29.67
N VAL A 493 16.60 6.88 -28.83
CA VAL A 493 17.27 5.72 -28.26
C VAL A 493 17.22 4.56 -29.24
N VAL A 494 18.37 4.02 -29.60
CA VAL A 494 18.52 2.84 -30.44
C VAL A 494 18.78 1.63 -29.55
N VAL A 495 17.87 0.67 -29.59
CA VAL A 495 17.90 -0.57 -28.80
C VAL A 495 17.53 -1.75 -29.69
N ASP A 496 18.31 -2.83 -29.63
CA ASP A 496 18.01 -4.03 -30.39
C ASP A 496 16.82 -4.79 -29.80
N ASN A 497 16.13 -5.58 -30.64
CA ASN A 497 14.89 -6.26 -30.24
C ASN A 497 15.10 -7.28 -29.12
N ARG A 498 16.27 -7.94 -29.05
CA ARG A 498 16.56 -8.92 -27.98
C ARG A 498 16.65 -8.20 -26.64
N THR A 499 17.43 -7.13 -26.58
CA THR A 499 17.56 -6.33 -25.36
C THR A 499 16.22 -5.69 -24.95
N LEU A 500 15.42 -5.22 -25.90
CA LEU A 500 14.07 -4.72 -25.60
C LEU A 500 13.21 -5.80 -24.92
N GLN A 501 13.19 -7.02 -25.46
CA GLN A 501 12.36 -8.14 -25.00
C GLN A 501 12.85 -8.76 -23.68
N GLU A 502 14.16 -8.76 -23.42
CA GLU A 502 14.75 -9.43 -22.25
C GLU A 502 15.13 -8.50 -21.10
N LEU A 503 15.17 -7.17 -21.32
CA LEU A 503 15.59 -6.22 -20.30
C LEU A 503 14.59 -5.10 -20.04
N TYR A 504 14.09 -4.42 -21.07
CA TYR A 504 13.29 -3.19 -20.89
C TYR A 504 11.77 -3.39 -20.83
N LEU A 505 11.25 -4.46 -21.44
CA LEU A 505 9.83 -4.85 -21.35
C LEU A 505 9.49 -5.83 -20.21
N PRO A 506 10.36 -6.76 -19.76
CA PRO A 506 9.96 -7.82 -18.83
C PRO A 506 9.38 -7.33 -17.51
N ALA A 507 9.87 -6.23 -16.93
CA ALA A 507 9.33 -5.69 -15.69
C ALA A 507 7.86 -5.27 -15.86
N PHE A 508 7.53 -4.58 -16.95
CA PHE A 508 6.15 -4.21 -17.30
C PHE A 508 5.31 -5.46 -17.61
N GLN A 509 5.85 -6.43 -18.35
CA GLN A 509 5.15 -7.67 -18.67
C GLN A 509 4.82 -8.48 -17.40
N ALA A 510 5.78 -8.58 -16.47
CA ALA A 510 5.60 -9.21 -15.17
C ALA A 510 4.57 -8.45 -14.33
N ALA A 511 4.62 -7.12 -14.29
CA ALA A 511 3.63 -6.30 -13.62
C ALA A 511 2.21 -6.55 -14.17
N VAL A 512 2.05 -6.64 -15.49
CA VAL A 512 0.76 -7.00 -16.11
C VAL A 512 0.29 -8.39 -15.71
N GLN A 513 1.14 -9.40 -15.89
CA GLN A 513 0.78 -10.80 -15.68
C GLN A 513 0.55 -11.14 -14.20
N GLN A 514 1.30 -10.51 -13.29
CA GLN A 514 1.32 -10.85 -11.88
C GLN A 514 0.57 -9.84 -11.01
N GLY A 515 0.59 -8.55 -11.37
CA GLY A 515 -0.03 -7.44 -10.63
C GLY A 515 -1.37 -6.98 -11.22
N SER A 516 -1.54 -7.10 -12.54
CA SER A 516 -2.74 -6.66 -13.28
C SER A 516 -3.09 -5.18 -13.05
N PRO A 517 -2.19 -4.24 -13.43
CA PRO A 517 -2.46 -2.83 -13.31
C PRO A 517 -3.66 -2.43 -14.17
N ALA A 518 -4.44 -1.49 -13.67
CA ALA A 518 -5.60 -0.93 -14.37
C ALA A 518 -5.18 0.01 -15.50
N ALA A 519 -4.04 0.68 -15.35
CA ALA A 519 -3.52 1.63 -16.34
C ALA A 519 -2.01 1.47 -16.54
N ALA A 520 -1.52 2.02 -17.64
CA ALA A 520 -0.10 2.22 -17.89
C ALA A 520 0.14 3.58 -18.54
N MET A 521 1.29 4.18 -18.27
CA MET A 521 1.69 5.45 -18.89
C MET A 521 2.79 5.19 -19.91
N CYS A 522 2.62 5.63 -21.16
CA CYS A 522 3.70 5.58 -22.15
C CYS A 522 4.67 6.76 -21.98
N ALA A 523 5.96 6.51 -22.18
CA ALA A 523 7.04 7.45 -21.85
C ALA A 523 7.27 8.56 -22.89
N TYR A 524 8.08 9.56 -22.51
CA TYR A 524 8.61 10.59 -23.43
C TYR A 524 9.64 10.07 -24.45
N SER A 525 10.30 8.95 -24.17
CA SER A 525 11.40 8.46 -24.99
C SER A 525 11.01 8.23 -26.47
N ILE A 526 11.94 8.51 -27.38
CA ILE A 526 11.82 8.16 -28.80
C ILE A 526 12.64 6.90 -29.05
N VAL A 527 11.98 5.75 -29.18
CA VAL A 527 12.64 4.44 -29.26
C VAL A 527 12.67 3.97 -30.71
N ASN A 528 13.86 3.69 -31.24
CA ASN A 528 14.07 3.27 -32.62
C ASN A 528 13.35 4.19 -33.62
N SER A 529 13.51 5.51 -33.44
CA SER A 529 12.92 6.59 -34.21
C SER A 529 11.40 6.75 -34.11
N VAL A 530 10.73 6.09 -33.15
CA VAL A 530 9.29 6.23 -32.92
C VAL A 530 9.03 6.65 -31.47
N PRO A 531 8.30 7.76 -31.21
CA PRO A 531 7.91 8.14 -29.85
C PRO A 531 7.17 7.01 -29.14
N ALA A 532 7.43 6.79 -27.85
CA ALA A 532 6.89 5.61 -27.15
C ALA A 532 5.35 5.57 -27.15
N CYS A 533 4.69 6.73 -26.98
CA CYS A 533 3.23 6.87 -27.10
C CYS A 533 2.66 6.71 -28.52
N GLN A 534 3.51 6.43 -29.51
CA GLN A 534 3.17 6.08 -30.89
C GLN A 534 3.79 4.76 -31.33
N ASN A 535 4.41 4.02 -30.41
CA ASN A 535 5.22 2.86 -30.78
C ASN A 535 4.43 1.56 -30.60
N PRO A 536 3.95 0.92 -31.68
CA PRO A 536 3.20 -0.32 -31.59
C PRO A 536 4.05 -1.49 -31.08
N ALA A 537 5.38 -1.45 -31.19
CA ALA A 537 6.24 -2.49 -30.65
C ALA A 537 6.20 -2.51 -29.11
N LEU A 538 6.02 -1.34 -28.48
CA LEU A 538 5.94 -1.21 -27.03
C LEU A 538 4.52 -1.47 -26.52
N MET A 539 3.52 -0.77 -27.08
CA MET A 539 2.15 -0.80 -26.58
C MET A 539 1.35 -2.00 -27.13
N ASN A 540 1.09 -2.05 -28.44
CA ASN A 540 0.31 -3.13 -29.05
C ASN A 540 0.98 -4.50 -28.90
N VAL A 541 2.25 -4.60 -29.28
CA VAL A 541 2.99 -5.88 -29.24
C VAL A 541 3.44 -6.16 -27.81
N GLY A 542 4.25 -5.29 -27.21
CA GLY A 542 4.84 -5.51 -25.89
C GLY A 542 3.82 -5.69 -24.75
N LEU A 543 2.82 -4.81 -24.66
CA LEU A 543 1.82 -4.85 -23.59
C LEU A 543 0.57 -5.65 -23.97
N TYR A 544 -0.20 -5.20 -24.97
CA TYR A 544 -1.51 -5.79 -25.24
C TYR A 544 -1.42 -7.24 -25.74
N GLN A 545 -0.50 -7.56 -26.65
CA GLN A 545 -0.39 -8.90 -27.24
C GLN A 545 0.49 -9.83 -26.42
N GLN A 546 1.70 -9.41 -26.06
CA GLN A 546 2.66 -10.25 -25.35
C GLN A 546 2.37 -10.33 -23.85
N ALA A 547 2.04 -9.21 -23.20
CA ALA A 547 1.73 -9.23 -21.77
C ALA A 547 0.27 -9.60 -21.47
N GLY A 548 -0.63 -9.43 -22.45
CA GLY A 548 -2.08 -9.59 -22.24
C GLY A 548 -2.69 -8.43 -21.45
N PHE A 549 -2.15 -7.22 -21.59
CA PHE A 549 -2.61 -6.05 -20.83
C PHE A 549 -4.10 -5.76 -21.05
N GLY A 550 -4.86 -5.69 -19.96
CA GLY A 550 -6.31 -5.47 -20.00
C GLY A 550 -6.76 -4.04 -19.71
N GLY A 551 -5.83 -3.16 -19.31
CA GLY A 551 -6.09 -1.79 -18.91
C GLY A 551 -6.12 -0.79 -20.06
N PHE A 552 -6.09 0.50 -19.71
CA PHE A 552 -5.94 1.60 -20.66
C PHE A 552 -4.52 2.20 -20.58
N ILE A 553 -4.09 2.86 -21.66
CA ILE A 553 -2.79 3.54 -21.69
C ILE A 553 -3.01 5.06 -21.74
N THR A 554 -2.42 5.79 -20.80
CA THR A 554 -2.29 7.26 -20.83
C THR A 554 -0.99 7.64 -21.52
N SER A 555 -0.95 8.83 -22.11
CA SER A 555 0.34 9.46 -22.40
C SER A 555 0.92 10.02 -21.12
N ASP A 556 2.25 10.06 -21.02
CA ASP A 556 2.88 11.06 -20.18
C ASP A 556 2.45 12.48 -20.60
N TRP A 557 2.66 13.48 -19.76
CA TRP A 557 2.17 14.84 -19.94
C TRP A 557 2.80 15.52 -21.18
N GLY A 558 2.09 15.49 -22.31
CA GLY A 558 2.62 15.96 -23.60
C GLY A 558 3.43 14.92 -24.38
N GLY A 559 3.38 13.64 -23.98
CA GLY A 559 4.03 12.53 -24.70
C GLY A 559 3.35 12.14 -26.02
N THR A 560 2.16 12.68 -26.32
CA THR A 560 1.47 12.45 -27.60
C THR A 560 2.00 13.43 -28.65
N HIS A 561 2.37 12.94 -29.85
CA HIS A 561 2.86 13.81 -30.95
C HIS A 561 2.10 13.65 -32.28
N ALA A 562 1.11 12.75 -32.35
CA ALA A 562 0.28 12.55 -33.54
C ALA A 562 -1.04 11.85 -33.18
N THR A 563 -2.12 12.14 -33.91
CA THR A 563 -3.46 11.58 -33.64
C THR A 563 -3.61 10.13 -34.08
N ALA A 564 -3.49 9.85 -35.38
CA ALA A 564 -3.84 8.54 -35.94
C ALA A 564 -2.79 7.47 -35.58
N GLU A 565 -1.51 7.85 -35.58
CA GLU A 565 -0.38 6.99 -35.27
C GLU A 565 -0.44 6.51 -33.82
N SER A 566 -0.72 7.40 -32.87
CA SER A 566 -0.82 7.02 -31.45
C SER A 566 -2.05 6.15 -31.18
N ALA A 567 -3.21 6.51 -31.74
CA ALA A 567 -4.46 5.78 -31.53
C ALA A 567 -4.36 4.36 -32.10
N ASN A 568 -3.80 4.22 -33.30
CA ASN A 568 -3.59 2.91 -33.93
C ASN A 568 -2.44 2.12 -33.27
N ALA A 569 -1.49 2.79 -32.58
CA ALA A 569 -0.41 2.14 -31.83
C ALA A 569 -0.85 1.62 -30.44
N GLY A 570 -2.01 2.04 -29.94
CA GLY A 570 -2.63 1.52 -28.71
C GLY A 570 -2.75 2.52 -27.55
N LEU A 571 -2.35 3.78 -27.75
CA LEU A 571 -2.63 4.85 -26.78
C LEU A 571 -4.15 4.99 -26.60
N THR A 572 -4.61 5.21 -25.36
CA THR A 572 -6.03 5.29 -25.04
C THR A 572 -6.44 6.70 -24.62
N VAL A 573 -5.69 7.34 -23.73
CA VAL A 573 -6.00 8.66 -23.19
C VAL A 573 -4.82 9.61 -23.38
N GLU A 574 -5.04 10.74 -24.05
CA GLU A 574 -4.05 11.82 -24.14
C GLU A 574 -4.06 12.68 -22.86
N MET A 575 -2.90 12.94 -22.26
CA MET A 575 -2.73 13.88 -21.14
C MET A 575 -1.81 15.04 -21.53
N PRO A 576 -1.98 16.25 -20.92
CA PRO A 576 -3.03 16.63 -19.96
C PRO A 576 -4.36 17.07 -20.57
N ASN A 577 -4.38 17.37 -21.87
CA ASN A 577 -5.53 17.94 -22.57
C ASN A 577 -5.66 17.30 -23.96
N GLY A 578 -6.77 17.52 -24.65
CA GLY A 578 -7.01 16.97 -25.99
C GLY A 578 -6.34 17.77 -27.13
N TYR A 579 -5.01 17.84 -27.19
CA TYR A 579 -4.31 18.50 -28.30
C TYR A 579 -4.40 17.70 -29.60
N PHE A 580 -4.36 16.37 -29.50
CA PHE A 580 -4.46 15.43 -30.61
C PHE A 580 -5.76 14.62 -30.58
N TYR A 581 -6.36 14.41 -29.40
CA TYR A 581 -7.47 13.48 -29.17
C TYR A 581 -8.83 14.15 -28.99
N ALA A 582 -8.92 15.49 -28.97
CA ALA A 582 -10.21 16.16 -29.08
C ALA A 582 -10.68 16.20 -30.55
N ASP A 583 -10.63 17.38 -31.19
CA ASP A 583 -11.18 17.58 -32.54
C ASP A 583 -10.48 16.71 -33.60
N PHE A 584 -9.16 16.52 -33.50
CA PHE A 584 -8.42 15.77 -34.50
C PHE A 584 -8.72 14.27 -34.49
N LEU A 585 -8.96 13.65 -33.33
CA LEU A 585 -9.38 12.25 -33.28
C LEU A 585 -10.78 12.07 -33.85
N ALA A 586 -11.70 12.98 -33.54
CA ALA A 586 -13.03 12.98 -34.17
C ALA A 586 -12.95 13.05 -35.70
N GLN A 587 -12.08 13.93 -36.23
CA GLN A 587 -11.82 14.03 -37.67
C GLN A 587 -11.17 12.77 -38.26
N ALA A 588 -10.19 12.19 -37.55
CA ALA A 588 -9.50 10.98 -37.96
C ALA A 588 -10.43 9.76 -38.03
N VAL A 589 -11.42 9.70 -37.13
CA VAL A 589 -12.47 8.68 -37.18
C VAL A 589 -13.44 8.94 -38.33
N ALA A 590 -13.87 10.19 -38.52
CA ALA A 590 -14.78 10.57 -39.59
C ALA A 590 -14.19 10.32 -41.00
N ASN A 591 -12.87 10.50 -41.17
CA ASN A 591 -12.17 10.29 -42.43
C ASN A 591 -11.60 8.86 -42.61
N GLY A 592 -11.71 8.00 -41.59
CA GLY A 592 -11.30 6.59 -41.64
C GLY A 592 -9.81 6.31 -41.41
N THR A 593 -9.00 7.31 -41.06
CA THR A 593 -7.57 7.12 -40.67
C THR A 593 -7.43 6.48 -39.29
N VAL A 594 -8.45 6.64 -38.44
CA VAL A 594 -8.69 5.82 -37.25
C VAL A 594 -10.01 5.09 -37.45
N SER A 595 -10.03 3.76 -37.28
CA SER A 595 -11.26 2.99 -37.48
C SER A 595 -12.25 3.20 -36.32
N GLN A 596 -13.55 3.05 -36.57
CA GLN A 596 -14.56 3.05 -35.50
C GLN A 596 -14.26 1.94 -34.47
N THR A 597 -13.75 0.79 -34.91
CA THR A 597 -13.33 -0.30 -34.02
C THR A 597 -12.16 0.10 -33.12
N THR A 598 -11.21 0.88 -33.61
CA THR A 598 -10.11 1.43 -32.80
C THR A 598 -10.66 2.34 -31.71
N LEU A 599 -11.52 3.31 -32.09
CA LEU A 599 -12.18 4.22 -31.14
C LEU A 599 -12.97 3.45 -30.08
N ASP A 600 -13.78 2.48 -30.51
CA ASP A 600 -14.59 1.66 -29.61
C ASP A 600 -13.74 0.81 -28.67
N THR A 601 -12.61 0.28 -29.15
CA THR A 601 -11.65 -0.47 -28.33
C THR A 601 -11.04 0.42 -27.25
N MET A 602 -10.60 1.63 -27.58
CA MET A 602 -10.05 2.60 -26.64
C MET A 602 -11.06 2.92 -25.52
N VAL A 603 -12.29 3.26 -25.89
CA VAL A 603 -13.38 3.55 -24.94
C VAL A 603 -13.68 2.34 -24.06
N SER A 604 -13.74 1.14 -24.65
CA SER A 604 -14.08 -0.07 -23.91
C SER A 604 -13.06 -0.40 -22.82
N ARG A 605 -11.75 -0.21 -23.07
CA ARG A 605 -10.68 -0.42 -22.10
C ARG A 605 -10.86 0.49 -20.89
N LEU A 606 -11.10 1.78 -21.14
CA LEU A 606 -11.28 2.78 -20.12
C LEU A 606 -12.52 2.51 -19.25
N LEU A 607 -13.68 2.33 -19.90
CA LEU A 607 -14.94 2.06 -19.20
C LEU A 607 -14.89 0.75 -18.41
N THR A 608 -14.18 -0.26 -18.91
CA THR A 608 -14.03 -1.51 -18.18
C THR A 608 -13.33 -1.28 -16.85
N GLN A 609 -12.22 -0.54 -16.83
CA GLN A 609 -11.53 -0.26 -15.56
C GLN A 609 -12.41 0.58 -14.63
N PHE A 610 -13.17 1.55 -15.15
CA PHE A 610 -14.11 2.32 -14.33
C PHE A 610 -15.18 1.44 -13.67
N PHE A 611 -15.71 0.44 -14.37
CA PHE A 611 -16.63 -0.53 -13.77
C PHE A 611 -15.94 -1.49 -12.81
N ALA A 612 -14.76 -2.00 -13.15
CA ALA A 612 -14.01 -2.94 -12.33
C ALA A 612 -13.62 -2.36 -10.96
N PHE A 613 -13.34 -1.06 -10.92
CA PHE A 613 -13.05 -0.31 -9.70
C PHE A 613 -14.29 0.32 -9.06
N GLY A 614 -15.49 -0.04 -9.54
CA GLY A 614 -16.76 0.32 -8.93
C GLY A 614 -17.12 1.80 -9.01
N LEU A 615 -16.54 2.56 -9.96
CA LEU A 615 -16.74 4.01 -10.06
C LEU A 615 -18.18 4.40 -10.43
N PHE A 616 -18.93 3.49 -11.05
CA PHE A 616 -20.36 3.65 -11.32
C PHE A 616 -21.23 3.24 -10.13
N ASP A 617 -20.70 2.43 -9.21
CA ASP A 617 -21.47 1.79 -8.14
C ASP A 617 -21.24 2.48 -6.79
N LYS A 618 -20.11 3.17 -6.63
CA LYS A 618 -19.73 3.90 -5.43
C LYS A 618 -19.45 5.35 -5.80
N ALA A 619 -20.10 6.28 -5.12
CA ALA A 619 -19.72 7.69 -5.23
C ALA A 619 -18.26 7.87 -4.80
N PRO A 620 -17.44 8.66 -5.53
CA PRO A 620 -16.11 9.01 -5.10
C PRO A 620 -16.14 9.53 -3.66
N SER A 621 -15.26 8.98 -2.82
CA SER A 621 -15.10 9.35 -1.41
C SER A 621 -13.72 9.96 -1.21
N GLY A 622 -13.58 10.88 -0.26
CA GLY A 622 -12.30 11.52 0.03
C GLY A 622 -12.27 12.98 -0.40
N SER A 623 -11.18 13.66 -0.06
CA SER A 623 -10.96 15.07 -0.42
C SER A 623 -9.47 15.36 -0.47
N ARG A 624 -9.06 16.22 -1.39
CA ARG A 624 -7.67 16.68 -1.52
C ARG A 624 -7.11 17.28 -0.22
N ASP A 625 -7.96 17.88 0.60
CA ASP A 625 -7.57 18.53 1.86
C ASP A 625 -7.57 17.58 3.07
N ALA A 626 -8.00 16.32 2.90
CA ALA A 626 -8.05 15.36 3.99
C ALA A 626 -6.65 15.01 4.51
N VAL A 627 -6.48 14.91 5.82
CA VAL A 627 -5.29 14.28 6.40
C VAL A 627 -5.52 12.77 6.38
N VAL A 628 -4.71 12.08 5.58
CA VAL A 628 -4.86 10.64 5.29
C VAL A 628 -3.71 9.82 5.87
N THR A 629 -2.63 10.46 6.33
CA THR A 629 -1.59 9.82 7.13
C THR A 629 -2.19 9.16 8.37
N THR A 630 -1.85 7.89 8.57
CA THR A 630 -2.17 7.16 9.80
C THR A 630 -0.89 6.62 10.43
N GLN A 631 -0.92 6.28 11.72
CA GLN A 631 0.24 5.66 12.38
C GLN A 631 0.66 4.36 11.66
N ALA A 632 -0.30 3.58 11.15
CA ALA A 632 0.01 2.38 10.39
C ALA A 632 0.80 2.67 9.11
N HIS A 633 0.50 3.76 8.40
CA HIS A 633 1.28 4.17 7.22
C HIS A 633 2.69 4.63 7.63
N VAL A 634 2.79 5.36 8.74
CA VAL A 634 4.09 5.77 9.31
C VAL A 634 4.93 4.57 9.73
N ASP A 635 4.32 3.53 10.29
CA ASP A 635 5.00 2.29 10.68
C ASP A 635 5.51 1.51 9.45
N VAL A 636 4.75 1.50 8.35
CA VAL A 636 5.21 0.95 7.06
C VAL A 636 6.40 1.75 6.53
N ALA A 637 6.33 3.08 6.54
CA ALA A 637 7.43 3.94 6.12
C ALA A 637 8.70 3.72 6.96
N ARG A 638 8.54 3.59 8.28
CA ARG A 638 9.63 3.28 9.20
C ARG A 638 10.25 1.93 8.90
N LYS A 639 9.43 0.89 8.76
CA LYS A 639 9.90 -0.46 8.49
C LYS A 639 10.65 -0.54 7.15
N GLY A 640 10.13 0.12 6.12
CA GLY A 640 10.80 0.25 4.82
C GLY A 640 12.17 0.94 4.94
N ALA A 641 12.27 2.02 5.73
CA ALA A 641 13.55 2.68 5.98
C ALA A 641 14.55 1.80 6.76
N GLU A 642 14.07 1.08 7.78
CA GLU A 642 14.89 0.16 8.60
C GLU A 642 15.40 -1.05 7.80
N GLU A 643 14.53 -1.67 7.00
CA GLU A 643 14.85 -2.88 6.23
C GLU A 643 15.49 -2.59 4.86
N GLY A 644 15.29 -1.39 4.32
CA GLY A 644 15.83 -0.94 3.04
C GLY A 644 17.22 -0.29 3.14
N THR A 645 17.58 0.24 4.31
CA THR A 645 18.94 0.76 4.51
C THR A 645 19.98 -0.37 4.46
N VAL A 646 20.97 -0.23 3.59
CA VAL A 646 22.02 -1.22 3.35
C VAL A 646 23.27 -0.89 4.15
N LEU A 647 23.73 -1.80 5.00
CA LEU A 647 25.05 -1.69 5.62
C LEU A 647 26.12 -2.13 4.62
N LEU A 648 26.88 -1.18 4.08
CA LEU A 648 27.90 -1.45 3.06
C LEU A 648 29.24 -1.86 3.65
N LYS A 649 29.65 -1.18 4.73
CA LYS A 649 30.91 -1.42 5.42
C LYS A 649 30.71 -1.40 6.93
N ASN A 650 31.37 -2.32 7.63
CA ASN A 650 31.49 -2.29 9.08
C ASN A 650 32.79 -3.00 9.50
N ASN A 651 33.70 -2.28 10.16
CA ASN A 651 34.94 -2.85 10.69
C ASN A 651 34.82 -3.39 12.13
N GLY A 652 33.59 -3.52 12.65
CA GLY A 652 33.29 -3.95 14.02
C GLY A 652 32.89 -2.81 14.96
N ILE A 653 32.87 -1.56 14.47
CA ILE A 653 32.38 -0.40 15.25
C ILE A 653 30.87 -0.46 15.51
N LEU A 654 30.08 -0.98 14.56
CA LEU A 654 28.62 -1.06 14.66
C LEU A 654 28.17 -2.46 15.11
N PRO A 655 27.08 -2.57 15.89
CA PRO A 655 26.28 -1.47 16.43
C PRO A 655 26.96 -0.74 17.60
N LEU A 656 26.67 0.55 17.77
CA LEU A 656 27.16 1.36 18.88
C LEU A 656 26.50 0.93 20.21
N SER A 657 27.22 1.10 21.31
CA SER A 657 26.71 0.86 22.67
C SER A 657 26.81 2.12 23.51
N THR A 658 25.71 2.52 24.15
CA THR A 658 25.70 3.64 25.11
C THR A 658 26.50 3.34 26.38
N ALA A 659 26.92 2.09 26.60
CA ALA A 659 27.83 1.74 27.68
C ALA A 659 29.28 2.19 27.42
N THR A 660 29.68 2.32 26.15
CA THR A 660 31.07 2.63 25.74
C THR A 660 31.19 3.89 24.90
N THR A 661 30.09 4.38 24.34
CA THR A 661 30.05 5.62 23.54
C THR A 661 29.40 6.71 24.38
N HIS A 662 30.19 7.69 24.84
CA HIS A 662 29.73 8.78 25.71
C HIS A 662 29.53 10.10 24.95
N SER A 663 30.10 10.23 23.76
CA SER A 663 29.98 11.42 22.92
C SER A 663 29.91 11.08 21.43
N ILE A 664 28.92 11.65 20.75
CA ILE A 664 28.66 11.46 19.31
C ILE A 664 28.60 12.82 18.62
N ALA A 665 29.41 12.98 17.57
CA ALA A 665 29.32 14.10 16.64
C ALA A 665 28.47 13.71 15.43
N VAL A 666 27.32 14.34 15.24
CA VAL A 666 26.54 14.28 13.98
C VAL A 666 26.99 15.42 13.08
N ILE A 667 27.55 15.09 11.92
CA ILE A 667 28.20 16.06 11.03
C ILE A 667 27.58 16.03 9.64
N GLY A 668 27.44 17.21 9.04
CA GLY A 668 26.93 17.42 7.68
C GLY A 668 25.50 17.95 7.66
N TRP A 669 25.19 18.80 6.68
CA TRP A 669 23.87 19.40 6.48
C TRP A 669 22.72 18.38 6.51
N ASP A 670 22.99 17.22 5.95
CA ASP A 670 22.05 16.10 5.80
C ASP A 670 21.73 15.40 7.14
N GLY A 671 22.52 15.64 8.20
CA GLY A 671 22.28 15.10 9.54
C GLY A 671 21.19 15.84 10.33
N GLY A 672 20.73 16.99 9.83
CA GLY A 672 19.74 17.85 10.48
C GLY A 672 18.48 18.06 9.65
N ALA A 673 17.94 19.29 9.69
CA ALA A 673 16.74 19.68 8.96
C ALA A 673 16.89 19.63 7.42
N GLY A 674 18.14 19.58 6.95
CA GLY A 674 18.50 19.52 5.54
C GLY A 674 18.52 18.12 4.93
N VAL A 675 18.08 17.10 5.68
CA VAL A 675 18.14 15.69 5.26
C VAL A 675 17.42 15.44 3.94
N GLN A 676 18.13 14.83 3.00
CA GLN A 676 17.59 14.37 1.71
C GLN A 676 16.78 13.09 1.94
N SER A 677 15.49 13.26 2.22
CA SER A 677 14.57 12.15 2.50
C SER A 677 13.69 11.77 1.30
N ILE A 678 13.78 12.50 0.20
CA ILE A 678 12.95 12.35 -1.00
C ILE A 678 13.69 12.87 -2.23
N GLY A 679 13.32 12.41 -3.44
CA GLY A 679 13.75 13.05 -4.69
C GLY A 679 12.83 14.20 -5.10
N GLY A 680 13.23 14.96 -6.12
CA GLY A 680 12.44 16.06 -6.70
C GLY A 680 11.53 15.61 -7.86
N GLY A 681 10.86 16.58 -8.50
CA GLY A 681 9.95 16.33 -9.64
C GLY A 681 8.54 15.94 -9.21
N SER A 682 7.79 15.31 -10.12
CA SER A 682 6.41 14.81 -9.95
C SER A 682 6.25 13.91 -8.73
N ALA A 683 7.27 13.11 -8.42
CA ALA A 683 7.24 12.17 -7.32
C ALA A 683 7.37 12.85 -5.93
N THR A 684 7.66 14.16 -5.84
CA THR A 684 7.84 14.86 -4.55
C THR A 684 6.61 14.75 -3.66
N VAL A 685 6.80 14.30 -2.41
CA VAL A 685 5.75 14.18 -1.40
C VAL A 685 6.03 15.12 -0.23
N THR A 686 5.03 15.90 0.18
CA THR A 686 5.15 16.80 1.34
C THR A 686 4.88 16.05 2.63
N SER A 687 5.93 15.65 3.35
CA SER A 687 5.78 15.04 4.68
C SER A 687 5.27 16.04 5.73
N SER A 688 4.39 15.58 6.61
CA SER A 688 3.96 16.30 7.81
C SER A 688 4.73 15.91 9.09
N GLY A 689 5.74 15.03 9.00
CA GLY A 689 6.33 14.38 10.18
C GLY A 689 7.74 13.81 10.01
N THR A 690 8.59 14.46 9.22
CA THR A 690 9.99 14.01 9.04
C THR A 690 10.78 14.06 10.35
N VAL A 691 11.31 12.91 10.77
CA VAL A 691 12.24 12.80 11.90
C VAL A 691 13.66 12.96 11.38
N TRP A 692 14.32 14.04 11.77
CA TRP A 692 15.70 14.32 11.36
C TRP A 692 16.69 13.34 12.02
N PRO A 693 17.81 13.01 11.36
CA PRO A 693 18.79 12.07 11.91
C PRO A 693 19.31 12.44 13.31
N ILE A 694 19.67 13.71 13.52
CA ILE A 694 20.06 14.22 14.84
C ILE A 694 18.98 13.96 15.90
N THR A 695 17.72 14.22 15.56
CA THR A 695 16.58 14.05 16.48
C THR A 695 16.38 12.58 16.81
N GLY A 696 16.44 11.69 15.82
CA GLY A 696 16.35 10.24 16.04
C GLY A 696 17.44 9.72 16.97
N ILE A 697 18.68 10.11 16.74
CA ILE A 697 19.83 9.71 17.57
C ILE A 697 19.69 10.26 19.00
N GLN A 698 19.34 11.54 19.16
CA GLN A 698 19.10 12.17 20.46
C GLN A 698 17.99 11.47 21.25
N ASN A 699 16.86 11.19 20.59
CA ASN A 699 15.75 10.46 21.20
C ASN A 699 16.19 9.07 21.68
N ARG A 700 16.99 8.36 20.87
CA ARG A 700 17.46 7.01 21.21
C ARG A 700 18.43 6.97 22.40
N VAL A 701 19.24 8.00 22.62
CA VAL A 701 20.22 8.04 23.71
C VAL A 701 19.75 8.81 24.94
N ALA A 702 18.55 9.39 24.92
CA ALA A 702 18.00 10.14 26.04
C ALA A 702 18.06 9.31 27.34
N GLY A 703 18.60 9.91 28.41
CA GLY A 703 18.72 9.26 29.72
C GLY A 703 19.89 8.26 29.87
N THR A 704 20.68 8.02 28.82
CA THR A 704 21.82 7.06 28.88
C THR A 704 23.15 7.70 29.31
N GLY A 705 23.22 9.03 29.33
CA GLY A 705 24.47 9.77 29.60
C GLY A 705 25.35 10.02 28.37
N THR A 706 25.04 9.40 27.21
CA THR A 706 25.68 9.73 25.93
C THR A 706 25.24 11.11 25.45
N THR A 707 26.20 11.97 25.12
CA THR A 707 25.97 13.31 24.58
C THR A 707 26.01 13.28 23.05
N VAL A 708 25.14 14.06 22.40
CA VAL A 708 25.07 14.16 20.94
C VAL A 708 25.12 15.62 20.56
N GLN A 709 26.09 15.97 19.71
CA GLN A 709 26.26 17.33 19.21
C GLN A 709 26.16 17.32 17.68
N TYR A 710 25.57 18.37 17.12
CA TYR A 710 25.36 18.53 15.69
C TYR A 710 26.21 19.66 15.13
N ASN A 711 26.78 19.46 13.94
CA ASN A 711 27.45 20.48 13.16
C ASN A 711 27.15 20.28 11.67
N ASP A 712 26.53 21.27 11.03
CA ASP A 712 26.11 21.21 9.62
C ASP A 712 27.27 21.31 8.61
N ALA A 713 28.50 21.47 9.09
CA ALA A 713 29.73 21.64 8.31
C ALA A 713 29.79 22.89 7.40
N THR A 714 28.97 23.91 7.66
CA THR A 714 29.13 25.25 7.05
C THR A 714 30.50 25.85 7.35
N ASN A 715 31.08 25.52 8.51
CA ASN A 715 32.49 25.74 8.84
C ASN A 715 33.18 24.40 9.10
N LEU A 716 33.90 23.88 8.10
CA LEU A 716 34.55 22.58 8.17
C LEU A 716 35.54 22.43 9.34
N ALA A 717 36.30 23.49 9.68
CA ALA A 717 37.25 23.43 10.79
C ALA A 717 36.56 23.18 12.14
N SER A 718 35.34 23.72 12.30
CA SER A 718 34.52 23.49 13.49
C SER A 718 33.97 22.05 13.54
N ALA A 719 33.53 21.49 12.40
CA ALA A 719 33.08 20.11 12.30
C ALA A 719 34.21 19.11 12.60
N VAL A 720 35.40 19.35 12.06
CA VAL A 720 36.62 18.57 12.33
C VAL A 720 37.02 18.66 13.81
N THR A 721 36.86 19.83 14.44
CA THR A 721 37.13 19.99 15.87
C THR A 721 36.15 19.18 16.72
N LEU A 722 34.85 19.21 16.37
CA LEU A 722 33.82 18.44 17.04
C LEU A 722 34.04 16.92 16.89
N ALA A 723 34.41 16.48 15.68
CA ALA A 723 34.75 15.08 15.41
C ALA A 723 35.90 14.60 16.31
N ARG A 724 36.97 15.40 16.43
CA ARG A 724 38.15 15.09 17.23
C ARG A 724 37.85 14.95 18.73
N SER A 725 36.88 15.72 19.23
CA SER A 725 36.51 15.72 20.65
C SER A 725 35.42 14.70 21.02
N SER A 726 34.91 13.93 20.06
CA SER A 726 33.85 12.94 20.27
C SER A 726 34.38 11.52 20.14
N ASP A 727 33.75 10.55 20.81
CA ASP A 727 34.14 9.13 20.73
C ASP A 727 33.89 8.58 19.32
N VAL A 728 32.79 9.00 18.69
CA VAL A 728 32.34 8.60 17.36
C VAL A 728 31.90 9.83 16.57
N ALA A 729 32.22 9.86 15.28
CA ALA A 729 31.69 10.82 14.33
C ALA A 729 30.76 10.11 13.34
N ILE A 730 29.56 10.64 13.15
CA ILE A 730 28.57 10.12 12.19
C ILE A 730 28.33 11.23 11.16
N VAL A 731 28.87 11.02 9.96
CA VAL A 731 28.76 11.97 8.87
C VAL A 731 27.57 11.58 7.99
N PHE A 732 26.60 12.47 7.86
CA PHE A 732 25.49 12.33 6.91
C PHE A 732 25.83 13.12 5.64
N ALA A 733 25.67 12.46 4.51
CA ALA A 733 25.95 13.04 3.20
C ALA A 733 24.90 12.61 2.17
N SER A 734 24.59 13.49 1.24
CA SER A 734 23.56 13.26 0.22
C SER A 734 23.97 13.77 -1.15
N ASP A 735 23.37 13.22 -2.21
CA ASP A 735 23.77 13.56 -3.58
C ASP A 735 22.93 14.68 -4.20
N ASN A 736 21.70 14.92 -3.74
CA ASN A 736 20.74 15.86 -4.33
C ASN A 736 20.65 15.75 -5.88
N TYR A 737 20.87 14.55 -6.42
CA TYR A 737 20.83 14.30 -7.87
C TYR A 737 19.48 13.77 -8.35
N GLY A 738 18.64 13.28 -7.43
CA GLY A 738 17.31 12.75 -7.77
C GLY A 738 16.35 13.87 -8.12
N ASN A 739 16.14 14.10 -9.41
CA ASN A 739 15.24 15.14 -9.92
C ASN A 739 14.79 14.78 -11.33
N GLU A 740 13.47 14.81 -11.56
CA GLU A 740 12.89 14.72 -12.90
C GLU A 740 13.41 15.86 -13.79
N GLU A 741 13.51 15.62 -15.09
CA GLU A 741 14.07 16.54 -16.09
C GLU A 741 15.57 16.83 -15.94
N HIS A 742 16.29 16.20 -14.98
CA HIS A 742 17.70 16.49 -14.73
C HIS A 742 18.54 15.22 -14.52
N ASP A 743 19.51 15.02 -15.40
CA ASP A 743 20.53 13.98 -15.22
C ASP A 743 21.81 14.57 -14.63
N THR A 744 22.51 13.81 -13.78
CA THR A 744 23.86 14.20 -13.34
C THR A 744 24.92 13.77 -14.35
N THR A 745 26.09 14.42 -14.32
CA THR A 745 27.24 14.09 -15.17
C THR A 745 28.37 13.41 -14.40
N THR A 746 28.23 13.30 -13.08
CA THR A 746 29.22 12.72 -12.16
C THR A 746 28.54 11.79 -11.16
N LEU A 747 29.34 10.98 -10.48
CA LEU A 747 28.92 10.15 -9.34
C LEU A 747 29.56 10.63 -8.03
N ASP A 748 30.33 11.72 -8.05
CA ASP A 748 30.92 12.29 -6.83
C ASP A 748 29.86 12.99 -6.00
N LEU A 749 29.95 12.94 -4.67
CA LEU A 749 29.08 13.73 -3.81
C LEU A 749 29.29 15.24 -4.06
N PRO A 750 28.21 16.02 -4.27
CA PRO A 750 28.32 17.44 -4.53
C PRO A 750 28.50 18.24 -3.23
N THR A 751 28.58 19.56 -3.36
CA THR A 751 28.35 20.48 -2.25
C THR A 751 26.84 20.66 -2.05
N VAL A 752 26.35 20.57 -0.81
CA VAL A 752 24.93 20.69 -0.47
C VAL A 752 24.67 21.74 0.60
N GLY A 753 23.44 22.26 0.65
CA GLY A 753 23.04 23.31 1.59
C GLY A 753 23.78 24.64 1.37
N SER A 754 23.93 25.43 2.43
CA SER A 754 24.73 26.67 2.43
C SER A 754 26.23 26.42 2.62
N THR A 755 26.66 25.16 2.62
CA THR A 755 28.07 24.81 2.79
C THR A 755 28.86 25.20 1.53
N GLN A 756 30.11 25.65 1.71
CA GLN A 756 31.05 25.84 0.58
C GLN A 756 31.97 24.62 0.40
N THR A 757 31.72 23.54 1.14
CA THR A 757 32.62 22.42 1.31
C THR A 757 32.13 21.23 0.48
N ASN A 758 33.00 20.67 -0.36
CA ASN A 758 32.72 19.41 -1.03
C ASN A 758 32.57 18.29 0.01
N GLN A 759 31.52 17.46 -0.11
CA GLN A 759 31.24 16.43 0.89
C GLN A 759 32.30 15.32 0.97
N ASN A 760 32.97 14.97 -0.14
CA ASN A 760 34.09 14.02 -0.09
C ASN A 760 35.26 14.57 0.73
N ASP A 761 35.59 15.86 0.59
CA ASP A 761 36.62 16.53 1.39
C ASP A 761 36.23 16.62 2.86
N MET A 762 34.96 16.90 3.15
CA MET A 762 34.42 16.89 4.51
C MET A 762 34.61 15.51 5.16
N ILE A 763 34.18 14.44 4.48
CA ILE A 763 34.27 13.07 5.01
C ILE A 763 35.74 12.70 5.25
N ALA A 764 36.63 12.98 4.29
CA ALA A 764 38.05 12.68 4.44
C ALA A 764 38.69 13.41 5.64
N GLN A 765 38.38 14.70 5.82
CA GLN A 765 38.95 15.48 6.93
C GLN A 765 38.37 15.09 8.30
N VAL A 766 37.08 14.73 8.35
CA VAL A 766 36.46 14.21 9.58
C VAL A 766 37.05 12.85 9.94
N ALA A 767 37.16 11.93 8.97
CA ALA A 767 37.74 10.60 9.17
C ALA A 767 39.22 10.67 9.61
N ALA A 768 39.99 11.61 9.05
CA ALA A 768 41.37 11.86 9.49
C ALA A 768 41.46 12.38 10.93
N ALA A 769 40.45 13.09 11.41
CA ALA A 769 40.39 13.61 12.78
C ALA A 769 39.81 12.63 13.80
N ASN A 770 38.94 11.72 13.35
CA ASN A 770 38.33 10.68 14.17
C ASN A 770 38.27 9.33 13.41
N PRO A 771 39.10 8.33 13.79
CA PRO A 771 39.12 7.04 13.10
C PRO A 771 37.85 6.20 13.31
N HIS A 772 36.98 6.59 14.25
CA HIS A 772 35.66 5.99 14.48
C HIS A 772 34.56 6.72 13.71
N THR A 773 34.84 7.06 12.44
CA THR A 773 33.86 7.73 11.58
C THR A 773 32.94 6.71 10.90
N ILE A 774 31.64 6.92 11.02
CA ILE A 774 30.58 6.23 10.27
C ILE A 774 30.01 7.22 9.26
N VAL A 775 29.76 6.77 8.03
CA VAL A 775 29.09 7.58 7.01
C VAL A 775 27.70 7.02 6.74
N VAL A 776 26.70 7.89 6.64
CA VAL A 776 25.35 7.57 6.19
C VAL A 776 25.10 8.35 4.91
N LEU A 777 24.79 7.62 3.84
CA LEU A 777 24.55 8.16 2.50
C LEU A 777 23.05 8.18 2.21
N ASN A 778 22.57 9.31 1.70
CA ASN A 778 21.21 9.44 1.18
C ASN A 778 21.26 9.84 -0.30
N THR A 779 21.09 8.87 -1.21
CA THR A 779 21.43 9.04 -2.62
C THR A 779 20.33 8.60 -3.59
N ASN A 780 20.30 9.21 -4.77
CA ASN A 780 19.44 8.85 -5.89
C ASN A 780 19.76 7.45 -6.43
N SER A 781 21.05 7.12 -6.46
CA SER A 781 21.59 5.87 -6.98
C SER A 781 23.04 5.73 -6.53
N ALA A 782 23.81 4.84 -7.16
CA ALA A 782 25.20 4.62 -6.79
C ALA A 782 26.09 5.88 -6.93
N ILE A 783 26.90 6.14 -5.91
CA ILE A 783 27.90 7.23 -5.86
C ILE A 783 29.33 6.70 -5.71
N ASN A 784 30.33 7.52 -6.02
CA ASN A 784 31.74 7.25 -5.78
C ASN A 784 32.09 7.46 -4.29
N MET A 785 32.93 6.60 -3.72
CA MET A 785 33.38 6.71 -2.31
C MET A 785 34.92 6.75 -2.20
N PRO A 786 35.58 7.85 -2.62
CA PRO A 786 37.05 7.93 -2.59
C PRO A 786 37.64 7.84 -1.16
N TRP A 787 36.85 8.18 -0.15
CA TRP A 787 37.18 8.12 1.28
C TRP A 787 36.88 6.77 1.94
N LEU A 788 36.38 5.77 1.20
CA LEU A 788 35.87 4.51 1.78
C LEU A 788 36.88 3.81 2.71
N ASN A 789 38.16 3.82 2.37
CA ASN A 789 39.20 3.17 3.16
C ASN A 789 39.54 3.90 4.48
N GLN A 790 39.05 5.13 4.66
CA GLN A 790 39.35 5.98 5.81
C GLN A 790 38.30 5.88 6.92
N VAL A 791 37.10 5.36 6.62
CA VAL A 791 35.97 5.30 7.55
C VAL A 791 35.74 3.90 8.12
N ALA A 792 35.12 3.82 9.29
CA ALA A 792 34.89 2.57 10.02
C ALA A 792 33.60 1.85 9.61
N GLY A 793 32.56 2.61 9.23
CA GLY A 793 31.29 2.05 8.76
C GLY A 793 30.62 2.92 7.70
N VAL A 794 29.80 2.31 6.85
CA VAL A 794 29.02 3.00 5.79
C VAL A 794 27.64 2.39 5.70
N PHE A 795 26.61 3.23 5.78
CA PHE A 795 25.24 2.90 5.42
C PHE A 795 24.85 3.61 4.12
N GLU A 796 24.06 2.94 3.29
CA GLU A 796 23.33 3.51 2.15
C GLU A 796 21.83 3.47 2.46
N GLY A 797 21.20 4.63 2.56
CA GLY A 797 19.77 4.78 2.84
C GLY A 797 18.92 5.10 1.61
N PHE A 798 19.53 5.37 0.45
CA PHE A 798 18.87 6.00 -0.69
C PHE A 798 18.08 7.23 -0.22
N TYR A 799 16.82 7.40 -0.62
CA TYR A 799 15.93 8.35 0.04
C TYR A 799 14.94 7.60 0.95
N ALA A 800 15.22 7.58 2.25
CA ALA A 800 14.53 6.72 3.22
C ALA A 800 13.19 7.25 3.76
N GLY A 801 12.65 8.33 3.18
CA GLY A 801 11.35 8.87 3.58
C GLY A 801 11.33 9.55 4.95
N GLN A 802 10.14 9.82 5.47
CA GLN A 802 9.96 10.66 6.65
C GLN A 802 10.46 10.07 7.97
N GLN A 803 10.70 8.76 8.04
CA GLN A 803 11.14 8.08 9.26
C GLN A 803 12.66 7.84 9.31
N ILE A 804 13.42 8.47 8.40
CA ILE A 804 14.87 8.30 8.28
C ILE A 804 15.63 8.41 9.60
N GLY A 805 15.34 9.42 10.43
CA GLY A 805 16.06 9.59 11.70
C GLY A 805 15.78 8.50 12.72
N THR A 806 14.51 8.07 12.83
CA THR A 806 14.11 6.96 13.70
C THR A 806 14.75 5.64 13.24
N ALA A 807 14.70 5.37 11.93
CA ALA A 807 15.27 4.17 11.34
C ALA A 807 16.79 4.13 11.53
N MET A 808 17.49 5.21 11.22
CA MET A 808 18.94 5.26 11.36
C MET A 808 19.40 5.13 12.81
N ALA A 809 18.70 5.72 13.77
CA ALA A 809 19.02 5.51 15.18
C ALA A 809 18.87 4.02 15.57
N SER A 810 17.80 3.37 15.14
CA SER A 810 17.55 1.95 15.42
C SER A 810 18.65 1.04 14.84
N LEU A 811 19.14 1.36 13.63
CA LEU A 811 20.22 0.63 12.97
C LEU A 811 21.58 0.90 13.63
N ILE A 812 21.93 2.16 13.89
CA ILE A 812 23.23 2.55 14.48
C ILE A 812 23.44 1.89 15.84
N PHE A 813 22.39 1.82 16.68
CA PHE A 813 22.46 1.21 18.01
C PHE A 813 22.09 -0.29 18.04
N GLY A 814 21.73 -0.86 16.89
CA GLY A 814 21.44 -2.29 16.75
C GLY A 814 20.18 -2.76 17.48
N ASP A 815 19.21 -1.86 17.65
CA ASP A 815 17.84 -2.24 17.98
C ASP A 815 17.22 -3.04 16.81
N VAL A 816 17.59 -2.64 15.59
CA VAL A 816 17.32 -3.36 14.35
C VAL A 816 18.64 -3.82 13.75
N ASN A 817 18.65 -5.06 13.27
CA ASN A 817 19.77 -5.62 12.52
C ASN A 817 19.62 -5.24 11.03
N PRO A 818 20.61 -4.57 10.40
CA PRO A 818 20.60 -4.26 8.98
C PRO A 818 20.37 -5.52 8.14
N SER A 819 19.50 -5.40 7.15
CA SER A 819 19.08 -6.51 6.28
C SER A 819 18.79 -6.09 4.84
N GLY A 820 19.03 -4.82 4.50
CA GLY A 820 18.91 -4.34 3.14
C GLY A 820 19.98 -4.94 2.23
N LYS A 821 19.65 -5.13 0.95
CA LYS A 821 20.53 -5.63 -0.11
C LYS A 821 20.46 -4.69 -1.30
N LEU A 822 21.60 -4.30 -1.86
CA LEU A 822 21.68 -3.35 -2.96
C LEU A 822 20.83 -3.78 -4.18
N PRO A 823 19.87 -2.97 -4.64
CA PRO A 823 19.13 -3.23 -5.88
C PRO A 823 19.85 -2.70 -7.13
N VAL A 824 20.99 -2.04 -6.96
CA VAL A 824 21.85 -1.48 -8.02
C VAL A 824 23.33 -1.71 -7.70
N THR A 825 24.16 -1.91 -8.72
CA THR A 825 25.60 -2.12 -8.55
C THR A 825 26.32 -0.79 -8.37
N PHE A 826 27.21 -0.70 -7.36
CA PHE A 826 28.00 0.51 -7.12
C PHE A 826 29.33 0.45 -7.87
N PRO A 827 29.61 1.37 -8.82
CA PRO A 827 30.89 1.41 -9.54
C PRO A 827 32.04 1.90 -8.65
N LYS A 828 33.27 1.60 -9.06
CA LYS A 828 34.47 2.28 -8.51
C LYS A 828 34.69 3.65 -9.15
N SER A 829 34.24 3.81 -10.39
CA SER A 829 34.34 5.04 -11.14
C SER A 829 33.31 5.11 -12.26
N LEU A 830 33.08 6.31 -12.80
CA LEU A 830 32.20 6.49 -13.95
C LEU A 830 32.67 5.73 -15.20
N ALA A 831 33.95 5.37 -15.30
CA ALA A 831 34.46 4.56 -16.42
C ALA A 831 33.98 3.10 -16.38
N ASP A 832 33.51 2.62 -15.22
CA ASP A 832 33.09 1.24 -15.03
C ASP A 832 31.61 1.00 -15.35
N VAL A 833 30.82 2.06 -15.55
CA VAL A 833 29.38 1.95 -15.83
C VAL A 833 29.13 1.45 -17.27
N PRO A 834 28.01 0.75 -17.54
CA PRO A 834 27.72 0.23 -18.87
C PRO A 834 27.62 1.31 -19.96
N ALA A 835 27.07 2.48 -19.63
CA ALA A 835 26.89 3.60 -20.55
C ALA A 835 28.00 4.66 -20.46
N HIS A 836 29.26 4.25 -20.44
CA HIS A 836 30.41 5.15 -20.21
C HIS A 836 30.87 5.96 -21.44
N THR A 837 30.39 5.66 -22.66
CA THR A 837 30.75 6.41 -23.87
C THR A 837 29.76 7.53 -24.20
N ALA A 838 30.21 8.58 -24.90
CA ALA A 838 29.35 9.69 -25.31
C ALA A 838 28.16 9.25 -26.20
N ALA A 839 28.35 8.19 -27.01
CA ALA A 839 27.28 7.63 -27.83
C ALA A 839 26.21 6.92 -26.98
N GLN A 840 26.58 6.36 -25.83
CA GLN A 840 25.67 5.68 -24.92
C GLN A 840 25.04 6.61 -23.88
N TRP A 841 25.71 7.70 -23.52
CA TRP A 841 25.23 8.69 -22.55
C TRP A 841 25.80 10.11 -22.80
N PRO A 842 24.98 11.16 -22.92
CA PRO A 842 23.52 11.12 -23.15
C PRO A 842 23.17 10.87 -24.62
N GLY A 843 24.17 10.59 -25.48
CA GLY A 843 24.04 10.41 -26.92
C GLY A 843 24.80 11.48 -27.73
N THR A 844 24.93 11.24 -29.03
CA THR A 844 25.55 12.17 -29.99
C THR A 844 24.75 12.20 -31.28
N ASN A 845 24.76 13.33 -32.00
CA ASN A 845 24.12 13.46 -33.33
C ASN A 845 22.65 13.02 -33.37
N GLY A 846 21.84 13.40 -32.37
CA GLY A 846 20.41 13.06 -32.36
C GLY A 846 20.09 11.63 -31.94
N THR A 847 21.07 10.86 -31.42
CA THR A 847 20.89 9.44 -31.11
C THR A 847 21.61 9.02 -29.83
N VAL A 848 21.00 8.12 -29.07
CA VAL A 848 21.58 7.39 -27.94
C VAL A 848 21.68 5.91 -28.29
N GLN A 849 22.85 5.30 -28.17
CA GLN A 849 23.07 3.90 -28.49
C GLN A 849 23.02 3.05 -27.22
N TYR A 850 22.11 2.08 -27.13
CA TYR A 850 22.13 1.07 -26.06
C TYR A 850 22.96 -0.13 -26.50
N SER A 851 24.22 0.13 -26.87
CA SER A 851 25.14 -0.84 -27.48
C SER A 851 25.67 -1.90 -26.52
N GLU A 852 25.51 -1.69 -25.21
CA GLU A 852 25.78 -2.69 -24.18
C GLU A 852 24.80 -3.88 -24.23
N GLY A 853 23.65 -3.71 -24.88
CA GLY A 853 22.62 -4.73 -25.00
C GLY A 853 22.16 -5.25 -23.64
N LEU A 854 22.14 -6.58 -23.47
CA LEU A 854 21.76 -7.25 -22.22
C LEU A 854 22.70 -6.97 -21.04
N LYS A 855 23.85 -6.34 -21.27
CA LYS A 855 24.90 -6.13 -20.26
C LYS A 855 24.67 -4.82 -19.53
N VAL A 856 23.61 -4.77 -18.73
CA VAL A 856 23.25 -3.64 -17.85
C VAL A 856 23.33 -4.07 -16.38
N GLY A 857 23.76 -3.16 -15.51
CA GLY A 857 23.96 -3.46 -14.09
C GLY A 857 25.04 -4.53 -13.87
N TYR A 858 24.88 -5.40 -12.88
CA TYR A 858 25.81 -6.49 -12.57
C TYR A 858 26.18 -7.36 -13.78
N ARG A 859 25.25 -7.53 -14.74
CA ARG A 859 25.51 -8.25 -16.00
C ARG A 859 26.67 -7.66 -16.80
N TRP A 860 26.83 -6.34 -16.76
CA TRP A 860 27.99 -5.63 -17.33
C TRP A 860 29.28 -6.00 -16.62
N TYR A 861 29.29 -5.87 -15.30
CA TYR A 861 30.46 -6.13 -14.47
C TYR A 861 30.93 -7.59 -14.59
N ASP A 862 30.01 -8.53 -14.68
CA ASP A 862 30.33 -9.94 -14.92
C ASP A 862 30.90 -10.15 -16.33
N ALA A 863 30.26 -9.60 -17.35
CA ALA A 863 30.69 -9.75 -18.74
C ALA A 863 32.05 -9.11 -19.03
N GLN A 864 32.39 -8.02 -18.34
CA GLN A 864 33.67 -7.32 -18.47
C GLN A 864 34.72 -7.77 -17.46
N ASN A 865 34.37 -8.66 -16.53
CA ASN A 865 35.21 -9.07 -15.41
C ASN A 865 35.73 -7.85 -14.60
N ILE A 866 34.85 -6.88 -14.37
CA ILE A 866 35.10 -5.70 -13.54
C ILE A 866 34.62 -6.03 -12.13
N GLU A 867 35.46 -5.73 -11.13
CA GLU A 867 35.07 -5.82 -9.74
C GLU A 867 34.42 -4.50 -9.31
N PRO A 868 33.11 -4.48 -8.99
CA PRO A 868 32.43 -3.28 -8.54
C PRO A 868 32.95 -2.81 -7.18
N LEU A 869 32.54 -1.62 -6.74
CA LEU A 869 32.77 -1.17 -5.36
C LEU A 869 31.90 -1.99 -4.40
N TYR A 870 30.62 -2.12 -4.73
CA TYR A 870 29.69 -3.07 -4.10
C TYR A 870 28.80 -3.72 -5.16
N PRO A 871 28.67 -5.05 -5.15
CA PRO A 871 27.92 -5.76 -6.18
C PRO A 871 26.40 -5.72 -5.92
N PHE A 872 25.61 -5.93 -6.97
CA PHE A 872 24.17 -6.15 -6.87
C PHE A 872 23.84 -7.25 -5.85
N GLY A 873 22.79 -7.01 -5.05
CA GLY A 873 22.34 -7.90 -3.99
C GLY A 873 23.22 -7.90 -2.75
N TYR A 874 24.24 -7.05 -2.64
CA TYR A 874 25.13 -7.00 -1.47
C TYR A 874 24.52 -6.23 -0.29
N GLY A 875 24.81 -6.68 0.93
CA GLY A 875 24.50 -5.96 2.16
C GLY A 875 24.91 -6.75 3.39
N LEU A 876 25.59 -6.09 4.32
CA LEU A 876 26.06 -6.68 5.58
C LEU A 876 24.95 -6.75 6.63
N SER A 877 25.19 -7.56 7.65
CA SER A 877 24.35 -7.72 8.83
C SER A 877 25.21 -7.69 10.10
N TYR A 878 24.60 -7.45 11.25
CA TYR A 878 25.23 -7.65 12.57
C TYR A 878 25.32 -9.13 12.99
N THR A 879 24.84 -10.03 12.14
CA THR A 879 25.06 -11.48 12.26
C THR A 879 25.63 -12.02 10.94
N THR A 880 25.95 -13.31 10.89
CA THR A 880 26.45 -13.97 9.69
C THR A 880 25.52 -15.10 9.27
N PHE A 881 25.49 -15.40 7.97
CA PHE A 881 24.67 -16.47 7.42
C PHE A 881 25.52 -17.45 6.60
N GLY A 882 25.16 -18.72 6.68
CA GLY A 882 25.77 -19.82 5.93
C GLY A 882 24.74 -20.49 5.02
N PHE A 883 25.18 -20.81 3.80
CA PHE A 883 24.37 -21.47 2.78
C PHE A 883 24.86 -22.91 2.58
N SER A 884 23.93 -23.87 2.54
CA SER A 884 24.25 -25.30 2.37
C SER A 884 23.09 -26.08 1.74
N GLY A 885 23.31 -27.37 1.46
CA GLY A 885 22.21 -28.29 1.13
C GLY A 885 21.49 -27.99 -0.17
N LEU A 886 22.19 -27.48 -1.20
CA LEU A 886 21.58 -27.23 -2.51
C LEU A 886 21.00 -28.52 -3.11
N GLN A 887 19.73 -28.46 -3.50
CA GLN A 887 19.04 -29.52 -4.22
C GLN A 887 18.37 -28.90 -5.44
N VAL A 888 18.78 -29.34 -6.63
CA VAL A 888 18.20 -28.90 -7.90
C VAL A 888 17.30 -30.01 -8.43
N GLY A 889 15.99 -29.78 -8.43
CA GLY A 889 15.02 -30.70 -9.01
C GLY A 889 15.10 -30.74 -10.53
N ALA A 890 14.63 -31.84 -11.13
CA ALA A 890 14.49 -31.92 -12.58
C ALA A 890 13.36 -31.02 -13.09
N LEU A 891 13.48 -30.53 -14.33
CA LEU A 891 12.44 -29.79 -15.01
C LEU A 891 11.27 -30.73 -15.35
N ASN A 892 10.16 -30.60 -14.63
CA ASN A 892 8.95 -31.41 -14.79
C ASN A 892 7.75 -30.51 -15.04
N GLY A 893 7.01 -30.75 -16.12
CA GLY A 893 5.84 -29.92 -16.46
C GLY A 893 6.18 -28.45 -16.71
N GLY A 894 7.41 -28.15 -17.13
CA GLY A 894 7.87 -26.78 -17.40
C GLY A 894 8.44 -26.04 -16.20
N THR A 895 8.57 -26.67 -15.03
CA THR A 895 9.15 -26.05 -13.83
C THR A 895 10.12 -26.98 -13.11
N ALA A 896 11.12 -26.40 -12.45
CA ALA A 896 12.05 -27.07 -11.57
C ALA A 896 12.00 -26.40 -10.20
N THR A 897 12.04 -27.20 -9.14
CA THR A 897 12.12 -26.69 -7.77
C THR A 897 13.57 -26.76 -7.29
N VAL A 898 14.08 -25.67 -6.75
CA VAL A 898 15.42 -25.58 -6.16
C VAL A 898 15.28 -25.32 -4.67
N HIS A 899 15.94 -26.12 -3.85
CA HIS A 899 16.02 -25.91 -2.40
C HIS A 899 17.45 -25.58 -1.98
N ALA A 900 17.59 -24.69 -1.00
CA ALA A 900 18.83 -24.46 -0.29
C ALA A 900 18.53 -24.25 1.21
N THR A 901 19.51 -24.42 2.09
CA THR A 901 19.36 -24.15 3.52
C THR A 901 20.19 -22.93 3.90
N VAL A 902 19.52 -21.95 4.51
CA VAL A 902 20.15 -20.77 5.11
C VAL A 902 20.23 -21.00 6.62
N THR A 903 21.38 -20.72 7.22
CA THR A 903 21.59 -20.82 8.66
C THR A 903 22.17 -19.52 9.18
N ASN A 904 21.60 -18.98 10.26
CA ASN A 904 22.25 -17.89 10.98
C ASN A 904 23.40 -18.46 11.82
N THR A 905 24.63 -18.17 11.41
CA THR A 905 25.87 -18.66 12.03
C THR A 905 26.47 -17.69 13.04
N GLY A 906 25.88 -16.51 13.19
CA GLY A 906 26.35 -15.51 14.15
C GLY A 906 25.64 -15.59 15.50
N SER A 907 25.77 -14.51 16.28
CA SER A 907 25.31 -14.42 17.67
C SER A 907 24.07 -13.55 17.87
N ARG A 908 23.53 -12.95 16.81
CA ARG A 908 22.34 -12.08 16.85
C ARG A 908 21.26 -12.62 15.94
N ALA A 909 20.00 -12.40 16.29
CA ALA A 909 18.92 -12.59 15.33
C ALA A 909 19.11 -11.63 14.16
N GLY A 910 18.72 -12.04 12.96
CA GLY A 910 18.87 -11.23 11.77
C GLY A 910 18.06 -11.78 10.60
N THR A 911 17.95 -10.95 9.57
CA THR A 911 17.29 -11.29 8.32
C THR A 911 18.32 -11.28 7.19
N ASP A 912 18.24 -12.26 6.29
CA ASP A 912 19.02 -12.31 5.06
C ASP A 912 18.12 -12.61 3.86
N VAL A 913 18.64 -12.40 2.65
CA VAL A 913 17.92 -12.64 1.40
C VAL A 913 18.70 -13.67 0.60
N ALA A 914 18.17 -14.89 0.54
CA ALA A 914 18.72 -15.92 -0.33
C ALA A 914 18.36 -15.60 -1.77
N GLN A 915 19.34 -15.51 -2.65
CA GLN A 915 19.20 -15.13 -4.06
C GLN A 915 19.58 -16.32 -4.95
N LEU A 916 18.77 -16.59 -5.97
CA LEU A 916 19.01 -17.61 -6.99
C LEU A 916 19.32 -16.95 -8.33
N TYR A 917 20.46 -17.32 -8.89
CA TYR A 917 20.90 -16.91 -10.22
C TYR A 917 21.00 -18.12 -11.17
N VAL A 918 20.68 -17.90 -12.44
CA VAL A 918 20.79 -18.90 -13.51
C VAL A 918 21.88 -18.48 -14.48
N GLY A 919 22.82 -19.39 -14.77
CA GLY A 919 23.78 -19.26 -15.86
C GLY A 919 23.41 -20.15 -17.03
N ASP A 920 23.21 -19.55 -18.20
CA ASP A 920 22.74 -20.25 -19.39
C ASP A 920 23.87 -20.98 -20.15
N PRO A 921 23.53 -21.94 -21.02
CA PRO A 921 24.49 -22.48 -21.99
C PRO A 921 25.09 -21.36 -22.86
N ALA A 922 26.42 -21.31 -23.00
CA ALA A 922 27.11 -20.25 -23.75
C ALA A 922 26.59 -20.03 -25.18
N SER A 923 25.96 -21.04 -25.80
CA SER A 923 25.34 -20.94 -27.13
C SER A 923 24.15 -19.98 -27.20
N THR A 924 23.51 -19.63 -26.07
CA THR A 924 22.41 -18.66 -26.05
C THR A 924 22.94 -17.23 -26.18
N GLY A 925 24.16 -16.95 -25.71
CA GLY A 925 24.72 -15.59 -25.65
C GLY A 925 24.14 -14.72 -24.53
N GLU A 926 23.49 -15.33 -23.53
CA GLU A 926 23.00 -14.66 -22.34
C GLU A 926 24.12 -14.10 -21.43
N PRO A 927 23.81 -13.16 -20.52
CA PRO A 927 24.69 -12.77 -19.42
C PRO A 927 25.19 -13.97 -18.60
N VAL A 928 26.35 -13.81 -17.96
CA VAL A 928 27.04 -14.88 -17.19
C VAL A 928 26.11 -15.58 -16.21
N HIS A 929 25.34 -14.79 -15.47
CA HIS A 929 24.24 -15.28 -14.66
C HIS A 929 23.18 -14.20 -14.49
N GLN A 930 21.95 -14.61 -14.18
CA GLN A 930 20.79 -13.72 -14.07
C GLN A 930 19.92 -14.09 -12.88
N LEU A 931 19.45 -13.10 -12.14
CA LEU A 931 18.52 -13.29 -11.03
C LEU A 931 17.21 -13.91 -11.54
N ARG A 932 16.78 -15.00 -10.90
CA ARG A 932 15.52 -15.71 -11.18
C ARG A 932 14.74 -16.11 -9.92
N GLY A 933 15.22 -15.71 -8.75
CA GLY A 933 14.51 -15.97 -7.51
C GLY A 933 15.18 -15.30 -6.32
N TYR A 934 14.38 -14.94 -5.32
CA TYR A 934 14.87 -14.58 -4.00
C TYR A 934 13.88 -15.03 -2.93
N GLN A 935 14.37 -15.21 -1.72
CA GLN A 935 13.56 -15.48 -0.54
C GLN A 935 14.20 -14.84 0.69
N ARG A 936 13.48 -13.91 1.31
CA ARG A 936 13.85 -13.26 2.57
C ARG A 936 13.57 -14.21 3.75
N VAL A 937 14.52 -14.32 4.69
CA VAL A 937 14.44 -15.22 5.86
C VAL A 937 14.95 -14.56 7.12
N THR A 938 14.15 -14.59 8.19
CA THR A 938 14.54 -14.11 9.53
C THR A 938 14.84 -15.30 10.43
N LEU A 939 16.03 -15.30 11.02
CA LEU A 939 16.56 -16.45 11.76
C LEU A 939 17.16 -16.00 13.10
N ASN A 940 16.83 -16.71 14.17
CA ASN A 940 17.55 -16.62 15.45
C ASN A 940 18.97 -17.22 15.33
N PRO A 941 19.90 -16.90 16.25
CA PRO A 941 21.24 -17.49 16.26
C PRO A 941 21.19 -19.03 16.23
N GLY A 942 21.92 -19.65 15.29
CA GLY A 942 21.98 -21.10 15.10
C GLY A 942 20.76 -21.72 14.42
N GLN A 943 19.71 -20.94 14.12
CA GLN A 943 18.53 -21.44 13.41
C GLN A 943 18.84 -21.62 11.92
N SER A 944 18.30 -22.70 11.34
CA SER A 944 18.32 -22.97 9.91
C SER A 944 16.90 -22.98 9.33
N GLN A 945 16.77 -22.53 8.08
CA GLN A 945 15.53 -22.63 7.30
C GLN A 945 15.86 -23.07 5.88
N GLN A 946 15.03 -23.97 5.33
CA GLN A 946 15.08 -24.31 3.91
C GLN A 946 14.32 -23.25 3.10
N VAL A 947 15.00 -22.64 2.15
CA VAL A 947 14.43 -21.76 1.12
C VAL A 947 14.10 -22.56 -0.14
N THR A 948 13.07 -22.13 -0.86
CA THR A 948 12.55 -22.83 -2.04
C THR A 948 12.32 -21.84 -3.17
N PHE A 949 12.91 -22.12 -4.31
CA PHE A 949 12.74 -21.35 -5.54
C PHE A 949 12.09 -22.22 -6.61
N THR A 950 11.30 -21.59 -7.48
CA THR A 950 10.77 -22.23 -8.69
C THR A 950 11.42 -21.59 -9.89
N VAL A 951 12.00 -22.41 -10.76
CA VAL A 951 12.60 -21.99 -12.03
C VAL A 951 11.76 -22.58 -13.15
N SER A 952 11.08 -21.73 -13.90
CA SER A 952 10.24 -22.10 -15.04
C SER A 952 11.05 -22.24 -16.33
N THR A 953 10.47 -22.86 -17.34
CA THR A 953 11.04 -22.85 -18.71
C THR A 953 11.29 -21.45 -19.24
N HIS A 954 10.45 -20.47 -18.85
CA HIS A 954 10.61 -19.09 -19.29
C HIS A 954 11.79 -18.40 -18.58
N ASP A 955 12.05 -18.73 -17.32
CA ASP A 955 13.23 -18.21 -16.59
C ASP A 955 14.55 -18.65 -17.24
N LEU A 956 14.52 -19.74 -18.02
CA LEU A 956 15.63 -20.32 -18.78
C LEU A 956 15.61 -19.93 -20.27
N ALA A 957 14.65 -19.11 -20.69
CA ALA A 957 14.45 -18.76 -22.09
C ALA A 957 15.17 -17.45 -22.44
N TYR A 958 15.65 -17.38 -23.67
CA TYR A 958 16.15 -16.15 -24.30
C TYR A 958 15.28 -15.79 -25.51
N TRP A 959 15.29 -14.53 -25.91
CA TRP A 959 14.63 -14.05 -27.11
C TRP A 959 15.47 -14.36 -28.35
N ASN A 960 15.02 -15.34 -29.13
CA ASN A 960 15.65 -15.71 -30.37
C ASN A 960 15.17 -14.79 -31.51
N THR A 961 16.03 -13.88 -31.95
CA THR A 961 15.75 -12.91 -33.01
C THR A 961 15.57 -13.56 -34.39
N GLY A 962 16.12 -14.76 -34.63
CA GLY A 962 15.92 -15.50 -35.86
C GLY A 962 14.50 -16.04 -36.01
N SER A 963 13.86 -16.43 -34.91
CA SER A 963 12.47 -16.89 -34.88
C SER A 963 11.48 -15.83 -34.37
N ASN A 964 11.96 -14.67 -33.92
CA ASN A 964 11.19 -13.66 -33.18
C ASN A 964 10.33 -14.28 -32.06
N ASN A 965 10.96 -15.13 -31.24
CA ASN A 965 10.26 -15.84 -30.20
C ASN A 965 11.16 -16.27 -29.03
N TRP A 966 10.58 -16.44 -27.85
CA TRP A 966 11.27 -17.00 -26.69
C TRP A 966 11.66 -18.46 -26.94
N THR A 967 12.89 -18.81 -26.59
CA THR A 967 13.47 -20.14 -26.77
C THR A 967 14.24 -20.55 -25.53
N THR A 968 13.92 -21.71 -24.96
CA THR A 968 14.76 -22.39 -23.97
C THR A 968 15.64 -23.38 -24.70
N ALA A 969 16.96 -23.21 -24.65
CA ALA A 969 17.89 -24.13 -25.32
C ALA A 969 17.98 -25.47 -24.59
N ALA A 970 18.25 -26.56 -25.33
CA ALA A 970 18.69 -27.80 -24.69
C ALA A 970 20.09 -27.59 -24.10
N GLY A 971 20.35 -28.11 -22.91
CA GLY A 971 21.67 -28.02 -22.30
C GLY A 971 21.65 -28.03 -20.78
N ASN A 972 22.82 -27.77 -20.21
CA ASN A 972 23.01 -27.65 -18.77
C ASN A 972 23.01 -26.17 -18.39
N TYR A 973 22.08 -25.80 -17.52
CA TYR A 973 22.00 -24.48 -16.91
C TYR A 973 22.65 -24.56 -15.53
N GLN A 974 23.47 -23.58 -15.20
CA GLN A 974 24.05 -23.44 -13.88
C GLN A 974 23.02 -22.83 -12.93
N ILE A 975 22.84 -23.44 -11.76
CA ILE A 975 22.02 -22.89 -10.68
C ILE A 975 22.97 -22.43 -9.57
N LEU A 976 22.90 -21.16 -9.22
CA LEU A 976 23.76 -20.51 -8.23
C LEU A 976 22.89 -19.96 -7.11
N VAL A 977 23.26 -20.20 -5.85
CA VAL A 977 22.53 -19.68 -4.68
C VAL A 977 23.49 -19.08 -3.66
N GLY A 978 23.13 -17.90 -3.15
CA GLY A 978 23.89 -17.17 -2.15
C GLY A 978 23.16 -15.92 -1.66
N ASP A 979 23.90 -14.91 -1.20
CA ASP A 979 23.35 -13.68 -0.61
C ASP A 979 23.71 -12.38 -1.37
N SER A 980 24.41 -12.49 -2.50
CA SER A 980 24.69 -11.41 -3.45
C SER A 980 25.16 -11.99 -4.79
N SER A 981 25.15 -11.19 -5.86
CA SER A 981 25.65 -11.60 -7.18
C SER A 981 27.14 -12.04 -7.19
N ARG A 982 27.92 -11.65 -6.17
CA ARG A 982 29.34 -12.03 -6.03
C ARG A 982 29.65 -12.95 -4.86
N ASN A 983 28.65 -13.38 -4.11
CA ASN A 983 28.78 -14.40 -3.07
C ASN A 983 27.75 -15.51 -3.29
N LEU A 984 28.11 -16.46 -4.15
CA LEU A 984 27.27 -17.58 -4.60
C LEU A 984 27.93 -18.92 -4.23
N PRO A 985 27.99 -19.28 -2.94
CA PRO A 985 28.74 -20.45 -2.46
C PRO A 985 28.14 -21.78 -2.90
N LEU A 986 26.88 -21.81 -3.33
CA LEU A 986 26.21 -23.02 -3.80
C LEU A 986 26.10 -23.00 -5.32
N SER A 987 26.54 -24.07 -5.97
CA SER A 987 26.40 -24.28 -7.40
C SER A 987 25.88 -25.68 -7.71
N GLY A 988 24.96 -25.77 -8.66
CA GLY A 988 24.38 -27.01 -9.16
C GLY A 988 24.04 -26.89 -10.65
N THR A 989 23.45 -27.94 -11.19
CA THR A 989 23.10 -28.00 -12.62
C THR A 989 21.65 -28.41 -12.79
N LEU A 990 20.93 -27.65 -13.63
CA LEU A 990 19.62 -28.02 -14.14
C LEU A 990 19.76 -28.42 -15.61
N ASN A 991 19.42 -29.66 -15.94
CA ASN A 991 19.44 -30.12 -17.33
C ASN A 991 18.09 -29.84 -18.01
N VAL A 992 18.15 -29.17 -19.16
CA VAL A 992 17.05 -29.05 -20.11
C VAL A 992 17.31 -30.06 -21.24
N PRO A 993 16.55 -31.16 -21.33
CA PRO A 993 16.89 -32.27 -22.23
C PRO A 993 16.65 -31.93 -23.70
N THR A 994 15.70 -31.05 -23.99
CA THR A 994 15.30 -30.68 -25.36
C THR A 994 14.94 -29.20 -25.44
N GLN A 995 15.23 -28.58 -26.58
CA GLN A 995 14.87 -27.20 -26.84
C GLN A 995 13.34 -27.01 -26.78
N VAL A 996 12.90 -25.90 -26.19
CA VAL A 996 11.49 -25.51 -26.11
C VAL A 996 11.33 -24.14 -26.76
N ASN A 997 10.55 -24.05 -27.84
CA ASN A 997 10.19 -22.78 -28.48
C ASN A 997 8.83 -22.31 -27.96
N ALA A 998 8.69 -21.03 -27.66
CA ALA A 998 7.55 -20.52 -26.95
C ALA A 998 6.42 -19.98 -27.84
N ALA A 999 5.47 -20.82 -28.24
CA ALA A 999 4.08 -20.49 -27.84
C ALA A 999 3.79 -21.01 -26.41
N ALA A 1000 4.76 -21.75 -25.83
CA ALA A 1000 4.69 -22.50 -24.60
C ALA A 1000 5.42 -21.88 -23.39
N ALA A 1001 6.30 -20.87 -23.54
CA ALA A 1001 7.00 -20.28 -22.36
C ALA A 1001 6.12 -19.29 -21.59
N GLN A 1002 5.25 -18.52 -22.26
CA GLN A 1002 4.28 -17.64 -21.58
C GLN A 1002 3.20 -18.40 -20.79
N ALA A 1003 2.96 -19.68 -21.11
CA ALA A 1003 2.03 -20.52 -20.35
C ALA A 1003 2.59 -20.97 -18.99
N SER A 1004 3.91 -20.87 -18.77
CA SER A 1004 4.57 -21.35 -17.55
C SER A 1004 4.70 -20.31 -16.43
N SER A 1005 4.57 -19.00 -16.70
CA SER A 1005 4.54 -17.97 -15.64
C SER A 1005 3.21 -17.92 -14.87
N SER A 1006 2.15 -18.54 -15.41
CA SER A 1006 0.81 -18.59 -14.80
C SER A 1006 0.48 -19.94 -14.14
N ALA A 1007 1.41 -20.89 -14.04
CA ALA A 1007 1.12 -22.27 -13.63
C ALA A 1007 1.92 -22.73 -12.39
N SER A 1008 1.46 -22.32 -11.21
CA SER A 1008 1.43 -23.26 -10.08
C SER A 1008 0.18 -24.13 -10.23
N SER A 1009 0.35 -25.45 -10.09
CA SER A 1009 -0.62 -26.57 -10.17
C SER A 1009 -0.84 -27.29 -11.53
N SER A 1010 -0.24 -28.49 -11.58
CA SER A 1010 -0.63 -29.77 -12.22
C SER A 1010 -0.60 -30.02 -13.77
N ALA A 1011 0.43 -30.77 -14.18
CA ALA A 1011 0.50 -32.06 -14.91
C ALA A 1011 -0.14 -32.35 -16.31
N SER A 1012 0.77 -32.74 -17.24
CA SER A 1012 0.74 -33.86 -18.24
C SER A 1012 0.35 -33.67 -19.73
N SER A 1013 1.42 -33.74 -20.56
CA SER A 1013 1.68 -34.49 -21.83
C SER A 1013 0.92 -34.34 -23.17
N SER A 1014 1.73 -33.95 -24.17
CA SER A 1014 1.96 -34.52 -25.52
C SER A 1014 1.10 -34.08 -26.74
N ALA A 1015 1.80 -33.90 -27.87
CA ALA A 1015 1.47 -33.06 -29.01
C ALA A 1015 1.35 -33.82 -30.34
N SER A 1016 0.62 -33.26 -31.32
CA SER A 1016 0.98 -33.24 -32.76
C SER A 1016 0.16 -32.20 -33.53
N ALA A 1017 0.82 -31.52 -34.47
CA ALA A 1017 0.46 -30.23 -35.05
C ALA A 1017 -0.70 -30.20 -36.08
N SER A 1018 -1.55 -29.18 -35.93
CA SER A 1018 -2.14 -28.37 -37.00
C SER A 1018 -2.76 -27.11 -36.35
N SER A 1019 -1.98 -26.05 -36.08
CA SER A 1019 -2.45 -25.01 -35.15
C SER A 1019 -3.40 -24.01 -35.81
N ALA A 1020 -4.70 -24.24 -35.65
CA ALA A 1020 -5.67 -23.17 -35.48
C ALA A 1020 -5.19 -22.20 -34.36
N ALA A 1021 -5.55 -20.93 -34.46
CA ALA A 1021 -5.21 -19.94 -33.44
C ALA A 1021 -5.58 -20.44 -32.03
N PRO A 1022 -4.76 -20.19 -31.00
CA PRO A 1022 -5.06 -20.56 -29.62
C PRO A 1022 -6.43 -20.00 -29.22
N TYR A 1023 -7.28 -20.82 -28.59
CA TYR A 1023 -8.52 -20.33 -28.00
C TYR A 1023 -8.14 -19.40 -26.83
N ALA A 1024 -8.28 -18.10 -27.04
CA ALA A 1024 -8.03 -17.10 -26.01
C ALA A 1024 -9.24 -17.06 -25.08
N VAL A 1025 -9.01 -17.23 -23.77
CA VAL A 1025 -10.06 -17.03 -22.77
C VAL A 1025 -10.48 -15.57 -22.85
N PRO A 1026 -11.76 -15.25 -23.13
CA PRO A 1026 -12.20 -13.86 -23.14
C PRO A 1026 -11.92 -13.21 -21.79
N ASN A 1027 -11.04 -12.21 -21.79
CA ASN A 1027 -10.77 -11.45 -20.59
C ASN A 1027 -11.97 -10.53 -20.35
N PRO A 1028 -12.69 -10.61 -19.22
CA PRO A 1028 -13.76 -9.65 -18.90
C PRO A 1028 -13.21 -8.23 -18.65
N HIS A 1029 -11.87 -8.08 -18.65
CA HIS A 1029 -11.10 -6.87 -18.41
C HIS A 1029 -11.27 -6.28 -16.98
N GLY A 1030 -12.01 -6.97 -16.12
CA GLY A 1030 -12.26 -6.62 -14.72
C GLY A 1030 -13.66 -7.02 -14.31
N MET A 1031 -13.92 -7.17 -13.01
CA MET A 1031 -15.21 -7.58 -12.45
C MET A 1031 -15.49 -6.83 -11.16
N SER A 1032 -16.77 -6.56 -10.88
CA SER A 1032 -17.20 -6.03 -9.60
C SER A 1032 -18.48 -6.73 -9.15
N SER A 1033 -18.60 -7.06 -7.86
CA SER A 1033 -19.82 -7.64 -7.30
C SER A 1033 -20.00 -7.29 -5.83
N PRO A 1034 -21.22 -6.96 -5.35
CA PRO A 1034 -21.42 -6.72 -3.93
C PRO A 1034 -21.20 -7.99 -3.10
N VAL A 1035 -20.67 -7.84 -1.87
CA VAL A 1035 -20.56 -8.95 -0.92
C VAL A 1035 -21.96 -9.48 -0.59
N ARG A 1036 -22.09 -10.81 -0.55
CA ARG A 1036 -23.32 -11.58 -0.35
C ARG A 1036 -24.33 -11.51 -1.51
N SER A 1037 -24.05 -10.76 -2.57
CA SER A 1037 -24.84 -10.81 -3.78
C SER A 1037 -24.40 -11.98 -4.65
N ARG A 1038 -25.37 -12.79 -5.10
CA ARG A 1038 -25.09 -13.92 -5.97
C ARG A 1038 -24.71 -13.40 -7.35
N VAL A 1039 -23.56 -13.83 -7.85
CA VAL A 1039 -23.18 -13.70 -9.25
C VAL A 1039 -23.54 -14.99 -9.99
N ASP A 1040 -23.96 -14.85 -11.24
CA ASP A 1040 -24.24 -15.97 -12.14
C ASP A 1040 -24.02 -15.51 -13.59
N TRP A 1041 -22.85 -15.80 -14.14
CA TRP A 1041 -22.52 -15.39 -15.51
C TRP A 1041 -21.50 -16.32 -16.16
N ALA A 1042 -21.63 -16.51 -17.47
CA ALA A 1042 -20.73 -17.32 -18.28
C ALA A 1042 -19.64 -16.48 -18.93
N LEU A 1043 -18.41 -16.97 -18.86
CA LEU A 1043 -17.20 -16.30 -19.34
C LEU A 1043 -17.20 -16.17 -20.87
N ASP A 1044 -17.62 -17.23 -21.56
CA ASP A 1044 -17.80 -17.21 -23.01
C ASP A 1044 -18.97 -18.11 -23.43
N PRO A 1045 -20.13 -17.55 -23.79
CA PRO A 1045 -21.24 -18.33 -24.32
C PRO A 1045 -20.97 -18.89 -25.73
N ALA A 1046 -19.92 -18.44 -26.43
CA ALA A 1046 -19.52 -18.88 -27.77
C ALA A 1046 -18.31 -19.83 -27.76
N ALA A 1047 -17.94 -20.35 -26.59
CA ALA A 1047 -16.81 -21.28 -26.46
C ALA A 1047 -16.97 -22.53 -27.35
N PRO A 1048 -15.88 -23.06 -27.94
CA PRO A 1048 -15.91 -24.33 -28.65
C PRO A 1048 -16.49 -25.46 -27.79
N SER A 1049 -17.21 -26.39 -28.42
CA SER A 1049 -17.78 -27.54 -27.73
C SER A 1049 -16.66 -28.39 -27.07
N GLY A 1050 -16.85 -28.76 -25.80
CA GLY A 1050 -15.84 -29.48 -25.02
C GLY A 1050 -14.78 -28.60 -24.35
N THR A 1051 -14.99 -27.29 -24.27
CA THR A 1051 -14.14 -26.39 -23.48
C THR A 1051 -14.44 -26.50 -21.99
N THR A 1052 -13.41 -26.68 -21.17
CA THR A 1052 -13.47 -26.67 -19.70
C THR A 1052 -12.63 -25.55 -19.11
N TYR A 1053 -13.11 -24.88 -18.07
CA TYR A 1053 -12.40 -23.76 -17.44
C TYR A 1053 -11.98 -24.04 -15.99
N THR A 1054 -10.89 -23.39 -15.58
CA THR A 1054 -10.37 -23.37 -14.21
C THR A 1054 -9.93 -21.97 -13.83
N ALA A 1055 -10.10 -21.56 -12.57
CA ALA A 1055 -9.67 -20.25 -12.10
C ALA A 1055 -8.95 -20.30 -10.76
N THR A 1056 -8.02 -19.37 -10.56
CA THR A 1056 -7.31 -19.09 -9.31
C THR A 1056 -7.50 -17.64 -8.89
N GLY A 1057 -7.35 -17.35 -7.60
CA GLY A 1057 -7.48 -15.99 -7.07
C GLY A 1057 -8.91 -15.46 -7.02
N LEU A 1058 -9.91 -16.35 -7.02
CA LEU A 1058 -11.31 -15.94 -6.91
C LEU A 1058 -11.63 -15.33 -5.53
N PRO A 1059 -12.55 -14.35 -5.47
CA PRO A 1059 -13.06 -13.89 -4.20
C PRO A 1059 -13.65 -15.06 -3.37
N PRO A 1060 -13.45 -15.09 -2.05
CA PRO A 1060 -14.03 -16.11 -1.18
C PRO A 1060 -15.55 -16.21 -1.39
N GLY A 1061 -16.06 -17.42 -1.63
CA GLY A 1061 -17.49 -17.67 -1.90
C GLY A 1061 -17.90 -17.60 -3.38
N ILE A 1062 -16.97 -17.24 -4.27
CA ILE A 1062 -17.14 -17.35 -5.72
C ILE A 1062 -16.47 -18.63 -6.23
N SER A 1063 -17.10 -19.28 -7.20
CA SER A 1063 -16.61 -20.49 -7.87
C SER A 1063 -16.74 -20.34 -9.38
N LEU A 1064 -15.85 -21.01 -10.13
CA LEU A 1064 -15.95 -21.16 -11.58
C LEU A 1064 -16.30 -22.61 -11.89
N SER A 1065 -17.43 -22.82 -12.59
CA SER A 1065 -17.80 -24.14 -13.09
C SER A 1065 -16.94 -24.54 -14.29
N PRO A 1066 -16.80 -25.85 -14.58
CA PRO A 1066 -16.09 -26.32 -15.76
C PRO A 1066 -16.64 -25.76 -17.07
N SER A 1067 -17.93 -25.42 -17.16
CA SER A 1067 -18.53 -24.79 -18.35
C SER A 1067 -18.21 -23.30 -18.49
N GLY A 1068 -17.38 -22.73 -17.62
CA GLY A 1068 -17.00 -21.32 -17.68
C GLY A 1068 -17.99 -20.39 -17.00
N THR A 1069 -18.92 -20.90 -16.18
CA THR A 1069 -19.88 -20.07 -15.44
C THR A 1069 -19.36 -19.75 -14.05
N PHE A 1070 -19.16 -18.47 -13.75
CA PHE A 1070 -18.93 -17.98 -12.41
C PHE A 1070 -20.23 -17.98 -11.62
N SER A 1071 -20.22 -18.57 -10.42
CA SER A 1071 -21.38 -18.61 -9.55
C SER A 1071 -20.99 -18.56 -8.07
N GLY A 1072 -21.92 -18.09 -7.25
CA GLY A 1072 -21.73 -17.97 -5.80
C GLY A 1072 -21.91 -16.54 -5.33
N ALA A 1073 -21.59 -16.25 -4.08
CA ALA A 1073 -21.67 -14.91 -3.53
C ALA A 1073 -20.40 -14.64 -2.72
N ALA A 1074 -19.73 -13.52 -3.01
CA ALA A 1074 -18.52 -13.16 -2.30
C ALA A 1074 -18.82 -13.00 -0.80
N THR A 1075 -17.98 -13.55 0.07
CA THR A 1075 -18.19 -13.51 1.52
C THR A 1075 -17.38 -12.43 2.24
N ALA A 1076 -16.40 -11.83 1.56
CA ALA A 1076 -15.54 -10.78 2.09
C ALA A 1076 -15.34 -9.69 1.05
N ARG A 1077 -15.22 -8.43 1.50
CA ARG A 1077 -14.83 -7.29 0.66
C ARG A 1077 -13.35 -7.41 0.30
N GLY A 1078 -12.97 -6.81 -0.82
CA GLY A 1078 -11.58 -6.76 -1.26
C GLY A 1078 -11.44 -6.84 -2.77
N THR A 1079 -10.23 -6.57 -3.24
CA THR A 1079 -9.83 -6.64 -4.64
C THR A 1079 -9.00 -7.90 -4.84
N TYR A 1080 -9.36 -8.72 -5.81
CA TYR A 1080 -8.74 -10.02 -6.07
C TYR A 1080 -8.23 -10.09 -7.50
N THR A 1081 -6.98 -10.50 -7.71
CA THR A 1081 -6.48 -10.81 -9.06
C THR A 1081 -6.90 -12.22 -9.45
N VAL A 1082 -7.83 -12.32 -10.39
CA VAL A 1082 -8.37 -13.59 -10.88
C VAL A 1082 -7.63 -14.00 -12.15
N THR A 1083 -7.16 -15.24 -12.20
CA THR A 1083 -6.62 -15.85 -13.42
C THR A 1083 -7.52 -16.98 -13.85
N VAL A 1084 -7.93 -16.99 -15.12
CA VAL A 1084 -8.77 -18.03 -15.72
C VAL A 1084 -8.07 -18.70 -16.88
N LYS A 1085 -8.12 -20.03 -16.90
CA LYS A 1085 -7.60 -20.88 -17.98
C LYS A 1085 -8.74 -21.68 -18.59
N ALA A 1086 -8.64 -22.00 -19.86
CA ALA A 1086 -9.51 -22.94 -20.55
C ALA A 1086 -8.72 -24.16 -21.03
N ALA A 1087 -9.40 -25.26 -21.33
CA ALA A 1087 -8.86 -26.44 -21.97
C ALA A 1087 -9.92 -26.97 -22.95
N VAL A 1088 -9.57 -27.19 -24.22
CA VAL A 1088 -10.52 -27.64 -25.26
C VAL A 1088 -10.30 -29.11 -25.57
N THR A 1089 -11.35 -29.93 -25.39
CA THR A 1089 -11.28 -31.38 -25.63
C THR A 1089 -10.99 -31.66 -27.12
N GLY A 1090 -9.88 -32.34 -27.41
CA GLY A 1090 -9.49 -32.74 -28.78
C GLY A 1090 -8.54 -31.77 -29.50
N ALA A 1091 -8.16 -30.65 -28.88
CA ALA A 1091 -7.09 -29.79 -29.38
C ALA A 1091 -5.72 -30.36 -28.97
N SER A 1092 -4.74 -30.43 -29.89
CA SER A 1092 -3.40 -30.90 -29.56
C SER A 1092 -2.78 -29.99 -28.49
N ALA A 1093 -1.97 -30.51 -27.57
CA ALA A 1093 -1.29 -29.73 -26.53
C ALA A 1093 -0.45 -28.52 -27.03
N ALA A 1094 -0.27 -28.37 -28.35
CA ALA A 1094 0.39 -27.25 -29.01
C ALA A 1094 -0.53 -26.03 -29.30
N SER A 1095 -1.86 -26.14 -29.22
CA SER A 1095 -2.75 -24.97 -29.22
C SER A 1095 -2.92 -24.49 -27.78
N GLY A 1096 -1.94 -23.71 -27.30
CA GLY A 1096 -1.99 -23.12 -25.96
C GLY A 1096 -3.28 -22.35 -25.72
N THR A 1097 -3.73 -22.26 -24.49
CA THR A 1097 -4.88 -21.42 -24.11
C THR A 1097 -4.30 -20.18 -23.45
N VAL A 1098 -4.61 -19.00 -23.99
CA VAL A 1098 -4.14 -17.74 -23.39
C VAL A 1098 -5.02 -17.47 -22.17
N PRO A 1099 -4.47 -17.45 -20.93
CA PRO A 1099 -5.26 -17.19 -19.75
C PRO A 1099 -5.77 -15.74 -19.74
N ALA A 1100 -6.95 -15.54 -19.16
CA ALA A 1100 -7.44 -14.20 -18.84
C ALA A 1100 -7.02 -13.87 -17.41
N VAL A 1101 -6.34 -12.73 -17.21
CA VAL A 1101 -6.05 -12.18 -15.88
C VAL A 1101 -6.77 -10.85 -15.73
N PHE A 1102 -7.52 -10.69 -14.65
CA PHE A 1102 -8.27 -9.47 -14.38
C PHE A 1102 -8.49 -9.25 -12.89
N VAL A 1103 -8.83 -8.02 -12.55
CA VAL A 1103 -9.17 -7.62 -11.19
C VAL A 1103 -10.65 -7.86 -10.91
N TRP A 1104 -10.99 -8.55 -9.82
CA TRP A 1104 -12.35 -8.68 -9.30
C TRP A 1104 -12.46 -7.93 -7.97
N THR A 1105 -13.22 -6.85 -7.96
CA THR A 1105 -13.51 -6.07 -6.75
C THR A 1105 -14.81 -6.55 -6.11
N THR A 1106 -14.79 -6.82 -4.81
CA THR A 1106 -16.00 -7.15 -4.06
C THR A 1106 -16.33 -6.02 -3.10
N THR A 1107 -17.50 -5.44 -3.30
CA THR A 1107 -17.90 -4.18 -2.66
C THR A 1107 -18.84 -4.37 -1.50
#